data_AF-A0A5C3EYZ0-F1
#
_entry.id   AF-A0A5C3EYZ0-F1
#
_cell.length_a   1.000
_cell.length_b   1.000
_cell.length_c   1.000
_cell.angle_alpha   90.00
_cell.angle_beta   90.00
_cell.angle_gamma   90.00
#
_symmetry.space_group_name_H-M   'P 1'
#
loop_
_entity.id
_entity.type
_entity.pdbx_description
1 polymer ?
#
loop_
_entity_poly.entity_id
_entity_poly.type
_entity_poly.pdbx_seq_one_letter_code
_entity_poly.pdbx_strand_id
1 'polypeptide(L)'
;MPRRRMPLRHLVVVGSFTMMLTALFYLAHDGTPYASRIIGWQALDSIVLEHDPLAAPHSVQHEDLGGGGGGKAAGAQAVPDELNLPSFPLDTYAPFLPNPAPLTDIAVESCLPFSACQPRTTPDDDARLGKWVRVDRSLDPTAVFGAASGGILGNLFGSIDQRFLFYRKSRRNDVPRVVEVRLVESGVDANPTGPGWHRVKNDLRSKYMRMWAKERNMHLYFRTAGGVDGGADGAAAHDEEAITELDLVYGDNPAWPGFSLAGVISAAHPAMGASRVSLSIRRTPRPSTGTLPPTFRRDGTFKVLQLADLHFSVNPEPCRDVERVEACVAKNDTLRLIGQWLDAEKPDLVVFSGDQLNGQATSWDERSVIPLFVNPLIERKVPWAAILGNHDSETGAYTRTEQMRLLQSLPYSLSRVGPAEVTGDGNYYIDLFSPHRDRTLLSTLWFFDSGSRAPKDKWKPWKKPGYGWVHADQVQWFRRKIDARRPTLRPYRPDGAEDLGPQPWRRRRSAAEAVGRRESGARGEWEADADQGQMLAAPPSILFMHIPVPEAFAPVDVEDAPPSSSTSSSSSSLGQRLPLIKGVREEITTFEGGQSQGGIFEAILDIHANQSSSTLERGSERGRGQGQGRQGGSIRLLCHGHMHVNEDCRRIDGVWICFAGGSSFAGYGLAGFRRRSRVVELSQWGDVVRTWHRVEGTPERVDELLLS
;
A
#
# COMPACT_ATOMS: atom_id res chain seq x y z
N MET A 1 -65.98 -11.22 -31.88
CA MET A 1 -65.35 -9.89 -31.70
C MET A 1 -66.37 -8.92 -31.13
N PRO A 2 -66.19 -8.48 -29.88
CA PRO A 2 -66.38 -7.07 -29.54
C PRO A 2 -65.20 -6.56 -28.69
N ARG A 3 -64.61 -5.42 -29.09
CA ARG A 3 -63.49 -4.77 -28.40
C ARG A 3 -63.91 -4.35 -26.99
N ARG A 4 -63.69 -5.20 -25.99
CA ARG A 4 -63.88 -4.85 -24.58
C ARG A 4 -62.77 -3.88 -24.19
N ARG A 5 -63.16 -2.60 -24.11
CA ARG A 5 -62.36 -1.51 -23.58
C ARG A 5 -61.84 -1.88 -22.20
N MET A 6 -60.54 -1.67 -21.99
CA MET A 6 -59.89 -1.92 -20.71
C MET A 6 -60.63 -1.17 -19.59
N PRO A 7 -60.88 -1.80 -18.42
CA PRO A 7 -61.59 -1.14 -17.33
C PRO A 7 -60.81 0.10 -16.89
N LEU A 8 -61.50 1.22 -16.67
CA LEU A 8 -60.91 2.51 -16.28
C LEU A 8 -59.94 2.39 -15.09
N ARG A 9 -60.17 1.43 -14.20
CA ARG A 9 -59.28 1.11 -13.06
C ARG A 9 -57.89 0.66 -13.49
N HIS A 10 -57.74 -0.11 -14.56
CA HIS A 10 -56.43 -0.51 -15.08
C HIS A 10 -55.68 0.66 -15.72
N LEU A 11 -56.41 1.54 -16.41
CA LEU A 11 -55.85 2.76 -17.00
C LEU A 11 -55.33 3.72 -15.93
N VAL A 12 -56.05 3.85 -14.81
CA VAL A 12 -55.63 4.65 -13.66
C VAL A 12 -54.39 4.05 -12.99
N VAL A 13 -54.38 2.74 -12.72
CA VAL A 13 -53.24 2.08 -12.06
C VAL A 13 -51.98 2.17 -12.91
N VAL A 14 -52.07 1.88 -14.22
CA VAL A 14 -50.95 2.02 -15.13
C VAL A 14 -50.51 3.49 -15.20
N GLY A 15 -51.44 4.44 -15.37
CA GLY A 15 -51.11 5.87 -15.38
C GLY A 15 -50.39 6.36 -14.12
N SER A 16 -50.81 5.94 -12.93
CA SER A 16 -50.15 6.28 -11.68
C SER A 16 -48.78 5.62 -11.53
N PHE A 17 -48.60 4.38 -12.02
CA PHE A 17 -47.31 3.70 -12.01
C PHE A 17 -46.31 4.35 -12.97
N THR A 18 -46.76 4.74 -14.18
CA THR A 18 -45.90 5.47 -15.12
C THR A 18 -45.52 6.84 -14.56
N MET A 19 -46.43 7.57 -13.90
CA MET A 19 -46.11 8.88 -13.33
C MET A 19 -45.11 8.80 -12.15
N MET A 20 -45.18 7.74 -11.34
CA MET A 20 -44.21 7.49 -10.27
C MET A 20 -42.81 7.20 -10.84
N LEU A 21 -42.72 6.41 -11.92
CA LEU A 21 -41.47 6.15 -12.63
C LEU A 21 -40.91 7.40 -13.31
N THR A 22 -41.75 8.24 -13.93
CA THR A 22 -41.33 9.51 -14.53
C THR A 22 -40.83 10.51 -13.47
N ALA A 23 -41.42 10.54 -12.27
CA ALA A 23 -40.93 11.36 -11.16
C ALA A 23 -39.58 10.85 -10.60
N LEU A 24 -39.41 9.52 -10.50
CA LEU A 24 -38.14 8.89 -10.12
C LEU A 24 -37.02 9.15 -11.15
N PHE A 25 -37.33 9.19 -12.45
CA PHE A 25 -36.35 9.48 -13.50
C PHE A 25 -36.06 10.98 -13.67
N TYR A 26 -37.02 11.87 -13.38
CA TYR A 26 -36.81 13.32 -13.45
C TYR A 26 -36.03 13.87 -12.24
N LEU A 27 -36.20 13.26 -11.06
CA LEU A 27 -35.34 13.52 -9.89
C LEU A 27 -33.94 12.90 -10.03
N ALA A 28 -33.75 12.00 -11.00
CA ALA A 28 -32.46 11.44 -11.39
C ALA A 28 -31.73 12.29 -12.47
N HIS A 29 -32.04 13.59 -12.58
CA HIS A 29 -31.30 14.48 -13.47
C HIS A 29 -29.84 14.63 -13.05
N ASP A 30 -29.00 14.56 -14.08
CA ASP A 30 -27.57 14.80 -14.12
C ASP A 30 -27.19 16.12 -13.43
N GLY A 31 -26.89 16.04 -12.14
CA GLY A 31 -25.83 16.85 -11.59
C GLY A 31 -24.53 16.30 -12.15
N THR A 32 -23.96 16.97 -13.15
CA THR A 32 -22.59 16.71 -13.60
C THR A 32 -21.71 16.40 -12.38
N PRO A 33 -21.05 15.23 -12.30
CA PRO A 33 -20.28 14.89 -11.12
C PRO A 33 -19.27 16.01 -10.86
N TYR A 34 -19.23 16.47 -9.60
CA TYR A 34 -18.35 17.52 -9.11
C TYR A 34 -16.88 17.29 -9.50
N ALA A 35 -16.51 16.02 -9.76
CA ALA A 35 -15.22 15.59 -10.28
C ALA A 35 -14.79 16.21 -11.62
N SER A 36 -15.72 16.77 -12.42
CA SER A 36 -15.40 17.40 -13.71
C SER A 36 -15.10 18.91 -13.64
N ARG A 37 -15.17 19.52 -12.45
CA ARG A 37 -14.90 20.96 -12.24
C ARG A 37 -13.60 21.23 -11.47
N ILE A 38 -12.60 20.37 -11.60
CA ILE A 38 -11.27 20.65 -11.06
C ILE A 38 -10.54 21.58 -12.03
N ILE A 39 -10.89 22.85 -11.99
CA ILE A 39 -9.98 23.93 -12.39
C ILE A 39 -8.77 23.80 -11.45
N GLY A 40 -7.55 23.84 -12.01
CA GLY A 40 -6.31 23.57 -11.29
C GLY A 40 -6.24 24.31 -9.95
N TRP A 41 -5.80 23.57 -8.92
CA TRP A 41 -5.75 23.95 -7.50
C TRP A 41 -4.89 25.19 -7.16
N GLN A 42 -4.48 25.97 -8.16
CA GLN A 42 -3.64 27.17 -8.06
C GLN A 42 -4.47 28.49 -8.04
N ALA A 43 -5.80 28.44 -8.13
CA ALA A 43 -6.63 29.63 -8.33
C ALA A 43 -6.94 30.45 -7.05
N LEU A 44 -6.41 30.08 -5.88
CA LEU A 44 -6.72 30.71 -4.59
C LEU A 44 -5.46 30.86 -3.72
N ASP A 45 -4.36 31.34 -4.30
CA ASP A 45 -3.24 31.83 -3.52
C ASP A 45 -3.61 33.15 -2.82
N SER A 46 -2.97 33.39 -1.68
CA SER A 46 -3.28 34.44 -0.70
C SER A 46 -3.37 35.84 -1.33
N ILE A 47 -4.51 36.51 -1.14
CA ILE A 47 -4.59 37.97 -1.28
C ILE A 47 -3.92 38.56 -0.04
N VAL A 48 -2.70 39.06 -0.20
CA VAL A 48 -2.14 40.04 0.73
C VAL A 48 -2.94 41.33 0.54
N LEU A 49 -3.80 41.67 1.50
CA LEU A 49 -4.42 42.99 1.53
C LEU A 49 -3.40 43.99 2.05
N GLU A 50 -2.50 44.43 1.17
CA GLU A 50 -1.65 45.60 1.45
C GLU A 50 -2.44 46.86 1.10
N HIS A 51 -2.72 47.67 2.11
CA HIS A 51 -3.07 49.08 1.93
C HIS A 51 -1.77 49.87 1.82
N ASP A 52 -1.38 50.26 0.60
CA ASP A 52 -0.84 51.62 0.35
C ASP A 52 -0.95 51.98 -1.15
N PRO A 53 -1.72 53.00 -1.55
CA PRO A 53 -2.04 53.29 -2.94
C PRO A 53 -1.04 54.25 -3.59
N LEU A 54 0.23 53.88 -3.74
CA LEU A 54 1.20 54.67 -4.51
C LEU A 54 2.28 53.81 -5.19
N ALA A 55 1.91 53.05 -6.23
CA ALA A 55 2.78 52.80 -7.39
C ALA A 55 1.97 52.20 -8.55
N ALA A 56 1.92 52.96 -9.65
CA ALA A 56 1.30 52.57 -10.92
C ALA A 56 2.21 51.59 -11.72
N PRO A 57 1.71 50.96 -12.80
CA PRO A 57 2.11 49.62 -13.26
C PRO A 57 3.00 49.57 -14.52
N HIS A 58 3.38 48.32 -14.90
CA HIS A 58 4.02 47.84 -16.15
C HIS A 58 5.57 47.82 -16.15
N SER A 59 6.30 46.93 -16.83
CA SER A 59 6.04 46.09 -18.01
C SER A 59 7.08 44.96 -18.14
N VAL A 60 6.72 43.94 -18.92
CA VAL A 60 7.55 42.86 -19.44
C VAL A 60 8.58 43.37 -20.46
N GLN A 61 9.75 42.69 -20.52
CA GLN A 61 10.64 42.44 -21.68
C GLN A 61 12.09 42.99 -21.66
N HIS A 62 13.01 42.04 -21.85
CA HIS A 62 14.24 42.01 -22.67
C HIS A 62 15.57 42.68 -22.25
N GLU A 63 16.60 41.85 -22.43
CA GLU A 63 17.99 42.09 -22.87
C GLU A 63 19.14 42.36 -21.88
N ASP A 64 20.23 41.64 -22.19
CA ASP A 64 21.60 41.71 -21.68
C ASP A 64 22.16 43.14 -21.64
N LEU A 65 23.06 43.42 -20.68
CA LEU A 65 24.34 44.10 -20.89
C LEU A 65 25.16 44.07 -19.58
N GLY A 66 26.47 43.81 -19.72
CA GLY A 66 27.40 43.61 -18.61
C GLY A 66 27.88 44.88 -17.90
N GLY A 67 28.54 44.67 -16.76
CA GLY A 67 29.31 45.70 -16.04
C GLY A 67 29.68 45.22 -14.64
N GLY A 68 30.98 45.03 -14.38
CA GLY A 68 31.50 44.43 -13.15
C GLY A 68 31.51 45.34 -11.92
N GLY A 69 31.74 44.72 -10.77
CA GLY A 69 32.04 45.39 -9.50
C GLY A 69 32.03 44.39 -8.35
N GLY A 70 33.21 44.05 -7.82
CA GLY A 70 33.37 43.07 -6.74
C GLY A 70 32.95 43.58 -5.36
N GLY A 71 32.65 42.66 -4.45
CA GLY A 71 32.47 43.00 -3.04
C GLY A 71 31.78 41.94 -2.17
N LYS A 72 32.62 41.11 -1.55
CA LYS A 72 32.44 40.47 -0.23
C LYS A 72 31.25 39.52 0.00
N ALA A 73 31.63 38.25 0.14
CA ALA A 73 30.91 37.24 0.90
C ALA A 73 30.70 37.68 2.37
N ALA A 74 29.46 37.61 2.83
CA ALA A 74 29.11 37.45 4.23
C ALA A 74 27.94 36.46 4.28
N GLY A 75 28.11 35.38 5.03
CA GLY A 75 27.17 34.28 5.10
C GLY A 75 25.82 34.72 5.66
N ALA A 76 24.78 34.56 4.84
CA ALA A 76 23.42 34.42 5.31
C ALA A 76 23.07 32.94 5.22
N GLN A 77 22.77 32.32 6.36
CA GLN A 77 22.13 31.01 6.41
C GLN A 77 20.87 31.08 5.55
N ALA A 78 20.78 30.17 4.58
CA ALA A 78 19.58 29.97 3.80
C ALA A 78 18.47 29.52 4.76
N VAL A 79 17.55 30.44 5.07
CA VAL A 79 16.20 30.07 5.53
C VAL A 79 15.60 29.23 4.40
N PRO A 80 15.17 27.97 4.63
CA PRO A 80 14.57 27.19 3.56
C PRO A 80 13.30 27.90 3.09
N ASP A 81 13.18 28.09 1.78
CA ASP A 81 11.98 28.61 1.10
C ASP A 81 10.71 27.92 1.63
N GLU A 82 9.96 28.63 2.46
CA GLU A 82 8.59 28.27 2.88
C GLU A 82 7.57 28.51 1.74
N LEU A 83 8.05 28.90 0.56
CA LEU A 83 7.28 29.32 -0.61
C LEU A 83 7.40 28.25 -1.71
N ASN A 84 6.60 27.18 -1.61
CA ASN A 84 6.07 26.38 -2.74
C ASN A 84 5.33 25.11 -2.25
N LEU A 85 4.65 25.15 -1.11
CA LEU A 85 3.74 24.06 -0.75
C LEU A 85 2.47 24.17 -1.62
N PRO A 86 2.05 23.10 -2.30
CA PRO A 86 0.83 23.13 -3.11
C PRO A 86 -0.37 23.54 -2.26
N SER A 87 -1.20 24.43 -2.78
CA SER A 87 -2.43 24.84 -2.12
C SER A 87 -3.41 23.67 -2.06
N PHE A 88 -3.72 23.20 -0.85
CA PHE A 88 -4.69 22.13 -0.60
C PHE A 88 -6.10 22.68 -0.30
N PRO A 89 -7.17 21.98 -0.69
CA PRO A 89 -8.54 22.35 -0.31
C PRO A 89 -8.69 22.43 1.20
N LEU A 90 -9.39 23.46 1.65
CA LEU A 90 -9.73 23.67 3.06
C LEU A 90 -11.14 23.17 3.42
N ASP A 91 -11.97 22.92 2.40
CA ASP A 91 -13.39 22.56 2.52
C ASP A 91 -13.68 21.10 2.09
N THR A 92 -12.64 20.28 1.93
CA THR A 92 -12.75 18.86 1.56
C THR A 92 -12.10 17.98 2.63
N TYR A 93 -12.78 16.92 3.03
CA TYR A 93 -12.22 15.92 3.93
C TYR A 93 -11.22 15.04 3.18
N ALA A 94 -9.95 15.40 3.29
CA ALA A 94 -8.84 14.70 2.64
C ALA A 94 -7.69 14.49 3.64
N PRO A 95 -7.91 13.63 4.65
CA PRO A 95 -7.05 13.53 5.84
C PRO A 95 -5.65 12.99 5.54
N PHE A 96 -5.40 12.45 4.35
CA PHE A 96 -4.09 11.94 3.95
C PHE A 96 -3.32 12.90 3.05
N LEU A 97 -3.95 13.99 2.59
CA LEU A 97 -3.20 15.09 1.99
C LEU A 97 -2.40 15.81 3.09
N PRO A 98 -1.13 16.14 2.86
CA PRO A 98 -0.30 16.85 3.83
C PRO A 98 -0.65 18.35 3.86
N ASN A 99 -1.91 18.66 4.17
CA ASN A 99 -2.40 20.03 4.27
C ASN A 99 -1.89 20.68 5.57
N PRO A 100 -1.02 21.72 5.51
CA PRO A 100 -0.48 22.36 6.70
C PRO A 100 -1.44 23.36 7.35
N ALA A 101 -2.61 23.61 6.75
CA ALA A 101 -3.56 24.57 7.28
C ALA A 101 -4.10 24.12 8.65
N PRO A 102 -3.98 24.97 9.69
CA PRO A 102 -4.43 24.66 11.03
C PRO A 102 -5.95 24.62 11.12
N LEU A 103 -6.45 23.81 12.06
CA LEU A 103 -7.84 23.83 12.45
C LEU A 103 -8.14 25.12 13.22
N THR A 104 -9.35 25.65 13.04
CA THR A 104 -9.81 26.89 13.68
C THR A 104 -11.00 26.66 14.60
N ASP A 105 -11.82 25.65 14.31
CA ASP A 105 -13.02 25.33 15.07
C ASP A 105 -13.41 23.85 14.90
N ILE A 106 -14.13 23.30 15.89
CA ILE A 106 -14.59 21.91 15.91
C ILE A 106 -16.03 21.86 16.42
N ALA A 107 -16.87 21.13 15.71
CA ALA A 107 -18.25 20.86 16.08
C ALA A 107 -18.59 19.37 15.95
N VAL A 108 -19.70 18.97 16.58
CA VAL A 108 -20.29 17.64 16.46
C VAL A 108 -21.75 17.85 16.12
N GLU A 109 -22.25 17.18 15.09
CA GLU A 109 -23.68 17.24 14.75
C GLU A 109 -24.24 15.85 14.48
N SER A 110 -25.53 15.74 14.82
CA SER A 110 -26.39 14.59 14.58
C SER A 110 -27.00 14.72 13.18
N CYS A 111 -26.75 13.75 12.32
CA CYS A 111 -27.16 13.75 10.93
C CYS A 111 -28.22 12.69 10.70
N LEU A 112 -29.36 13.12 10.16
CA LEU A 112 -30.41 12.21 9.71
C LEU A 112 -30.10 11.72 8.29
N PRO A 113 -30.48 10.48 7.95
CA PRO A 113 -30.42 10.02 6.57
C PRO A 113 -31.18 10.99 5.66
N PHE A 114 -30.60 11.32 4.50
CA PHE A 114 -31.19 12.15 3.45
C PHE A 114 -31.37 13.65 3.77
N SER A 115 -30.82 14.17 4.88
CA SER A 115 -30.74 15.61 5.13
C SER A 115 -29.32 16.16 4.96
N ALA A 116 -29.21 17.41 4.49
CA ALA A 116 -27.95 18.14 4.53
C ALA A 116 -27.61 18.41 6.00
N CYS A 117 -26.55 17.78 6.50
CA CYS A 117 -26.12 17.90 7.87
C CYS A 117 -24.80 18.68 7.93
N GLN A 118 -24.89 19.90 8.42
CA GLN A 118 -23.76 20.78 8.66
C GLN A 118 -24.07 21.66 9.86
N PRO A 119 -23.10 21.97 10.73
CA PRO A 119 -23.30 22.95 11.77
C PRO A 119 -23.67 24.30 11.16
N ARG A 120 -24.43 25.12 11.90
CA ARG A 120 -24.82 26.45 11.43
C ARG A 120 -23.58 27.29 11.11
N THR A 121 -23.67 28.08 10.05
CA THR A 121 -22.62 28.99 9.61
C THR A 121 -23.20 30.25 8.98
N THR A 122 -22.41 31.32 8.95
CA THR A 122 -22.66 32.56 8.22
C THR A 122 -21.55 32.78 7.17
N PRO A 123 -21.78 33.60 6.13
CA PRO A 123 -20.72 33.95 5.16
C PRO A 123 -19.47 34.55 5.82
N ASP A 124 -19.65 35.35 6.88
CA ASP A 124 -18.54 35.95 7.63
C ASP A 124 -17.75 34.90 8.41
N ASP A 125 -18.45 33.94 9.02
CA ASP A 125 -17.82 32.80 9.70
C ASP A 125 -17.01 31.94 8.72
N ASP A 126 -17.58 31.62 7.56
CA ASP A 126 -16.89 30.84 6.52
C ASP A 126 -15.68 31.58 5.95
N ALA A 127 -15.76 32.92 5.82
CA ALA A 127 -14.65 33.75 5.35
C ALA A 127 -13.52 33.90 6.39
N ARG A 128 -13.85 33.92 7.69
CA ARG A 128 -12.88 34.04 8.77
C ARG A 128 -12.30 32.68 9.17
N LEU A 129 -13.17 31.75 9.59
CA LEU A 129 -12.78 30.47 10.18
C LEU A 129 -12.59 29.37 9.13
N GLY A 130 -13.17 29.53 7.93
CA GLY A 130 -13.25 28.49 6.91
C GLY A 130 -14.59 27.75 6.94
N LYS A 131 -14.92 27.08 5.84
CA LYS A 131 -16.14 26.27 5.74
C LYS A 131 -16.02 25.01 6.62
N TRP A 132 -17.17 24.49 7.04
CA TRP A 132 -17.21 23.21 7.74
C TRP A 132 -16.83 22.05 6.82
N VAL A 133 -15.95 21.20 7.31
CA VAL A 133 -15.57 19.92 6.72
C VAL A 133 -16.07 18.81 7.63
N ARG A 134 -16.83 17.87 7.07
CA ARG A 134 -17.30 16.67 7.79
C ARG A 134 -16.20 15.62 7.79
N VAL A 135 -15.81 15.11 8.95
CA VAL A 135 -15.06 13.86 9.06
C VAL A 135 -16.00 12.75 8.60
N ASP A 136 -15.74 12.14 7.44
CA ASP A 136 -16.67 11.21 6.79
C ASP A 136 -16.67 9.81 7.40
N ARG A 137 -16.73 9.74 8.74
CA ARG A 137 -16.70 8.53 9.55
C ARG A 137 -17.58 8.78 10.78
N SER A 138 -18.51 7.86 11.03
CA SER A 138 -19.50 7.99 12.11
C SER A 138 -18.87 7.78 13.48
N LEU A 139 -19.29 8.58 14.46
CA LEU A 139 -18.98 8.38 15.88
C LEU A 139 -19.75 7.20 16.50
N ASP A 140 -20.82 6.75 15.84
CA ASP A 140 -21.62 5.59 16.23
C ASP A 140 -21.24 4.38 15.34
N PRO A 141 -20.45 3.40 15.84
CA PRO A 141 -19.91 2.30 15.03
C PRO A 141 -20.96 1.20 14.76
N THR A 142 -22.05 1.17 15.53
CA THR A 142 -23.20 0.26 15.31
C THR A 142 -24.00 0.63 14.06
N ALA A 143 -24.00 1.91 13.66
CA ALA A 143 -24.70 2.41 12.49
C ALA A 143 -24.09 1.91 11.17
N VAL A 144 -22.79 1.57 11.17
CA VAL A 144 -22.08 1.05 9.99
C VAL A 144 -22.39 -0.44 9.75
N PHE A 145 -22.86 -1.16 10.77
CA PHE A 145 -23.23 -2.58 10.70
C PHE A 145 -24.55 -2.89 9.95
N GLY A 146 -25.34 -1.86 9.62
CA GLY A 146 -26.58 -2.03 8.83
C GLY A 146 -26.33 -2.71 7.49
N ALA A 147 -25.19 -2.44 6.85
CA ALA A 147 -24.83 -3.07 5.58
C ALA A 147 -24.27 -4.51 5.73
N ALA A 148 -23.67 -4.84 6.88
CA ALA A 148 -22.91 -6.09 7.08
C ALA A 148 -23.72 -7.22 7.75
N SER A 149 -24.70 -6.90 8.58
CA SER A 149 -25.39 -7.89 9.43
C SER A 149 -26.55 -8.65 8.77
N GLY A 150 -26.93 -8.34 7.52
CA GLY A 150 -27.95 -9.09 6.76
C GLY A 150 -29.36 -9.20 7.39
N GLY A 151 -29.60 -8.61 8.55
CA GLY A 151 -30.85 -8.71 9.29
C GLY A 151 -31.74 -7.48 9.10
N ILE A 152 -33.03 -7.72 8.89
CA ILE A 152 -34.08 -6.69 8.73
C ILE A 152 -34.12 -5.71 9.93
N LEU A 153 -33.70 -6.14 11.12
CA LEU A 153 -33.64 -5.31 12.33
C LEU A 153 -32.39 -4.40 12.40
N GLY A 154 -31.26 -4.80 11.81
CA GLY A 154 -30.03 -3.97 11.80
C GLY A 154 -30.18 -2.72 10.94
N ASN A 155 -30.94 -2.81 9.85
CA ASN A 155 -31.27 -1.69 8.97
C ASN A 155 -32.29 -0.70 9.57
N LEU A 156 -33.12 -1.15 10.52
CA LEU A 156 -34.16 -0.33 11.12
C LEU A 156 -33.63 0.56 12.25
N PHE A 157 -32.61 0.12 12.99
CA PHE A 157 -32.07 0.83 14.16
C PHE A 157 -30.69 1.47 13.95
N GLY A 158 -29.93 1.06 12.94
CA GLY A 158 -28.64 1.69 12.59
C GLY A 158 -28.77 3.07 11.92
N SER A 159 -29.99 3.54 11.63
CA SER A 159 -30.24 4.69 10.74
C SER A 159 -30.96 5.88 11.38
N ILE A 160 -31.24 5.87 12.69
CA ILE A 160 -32.12 6.90 13.28
C ILE A 160 -31.39 8.20 13.63
N ASP A 161 -30.08 8.16 13.94
CA ASP A 161 -29.25 9.35 14.21
C ASP A 161 -27.75 8.99 14.09
N GLN A 162 -27.05 9.46 13.04
CA GLN A 162 -25.61 9.25 12.88
C GLN A 162 -24.85 10.50 13.31
N ARG A 163 -23.90 10.37 14.24
CA ARG A 163 -23.09 11.52 14.68
C ARG A 163 -21.78 11.64 13.93
N PHE A 164 -21.43 12.85 13.55
CA PHE A 164 -20.18 13.16 12.85
C PHE A 164 -19.44 14.31 13.51
N LEU A 165 -18.11 14.26 13.40
CA LEU A 165 -17.23 15.40 13.69
C LEU A 165 -17.20 16.34 12.49
N PHE A 166 -17.17 17.63 12.78
CA PHE A 166 -16.94 18.69 11.81
C PHE A 166 -15.78 19.55 12.30
N TYR A 167 -14.93 19.99 11.38
CA TYR A 167 -13.89 20.96 11.69
C TYR A 167 -13.85 22.08 10.64
N ARG A 168 -13.18 23.17 10.97
CA ARG A 168 -12.86 24.26 10.03
C ARG A 168 -11.36 24.43 9.90
N LYS A 169 -10.92 24.94 8.75
CA LYS A 169 -9.53 25.22 8.43
C LYS A 169 -9.38 26.63 7.86
N SER A 170 -8.37 27.34 8.31
CA SER A 170 -8.02 28.65 7.76
C SER A 170 -6.50 28.82 7.72
N ARG A 171 -5.99 29.50 6.70
CA ARG A 171 -4.58 29.91 6.59
C ARG A 171 -4.32 31.31 7.16
N ARG A 172 -5.38 31.95 7.67
CA ARG A 172 -5.34 33.30 8.22
C ARG A 172 -4.56 33.32 9.52
N ASN A 173 -3.58 34.22 9.61
CA ASN A 173 -2.76 34.39 10.82
C ASN A 173 -3.51 35.15 11.94
N ASP A 174 -4.55 35.91 11.60
CA ASP A 174 -5.37 36.67 12.54
C ASP A 174 -6.39 35.80 13.29
N VAL A 175 -6.51 34.52 12.94
CA VAL A 175 -7.47 33.58 13.50
C VAL A 175 -6.79 32.67 14.52
N PRO A 176 -7.34 32.53 15.75
CA PRO A 176 -6.86 31.56 16.72
C PRO A 176 -6.87 30.13 16.16
N ARG A 177 -5.80 29.37 16.42
CA ARG A 177 -5.57 28.03 15.87
C ARG A 177 -5.78 26.98 16.95
N VAL A 178 -6.41 25.86 16.62
CA VAL A 178 -6.58 24.74 17.55
C VAL A 178 -5.24 24.04 17.75
N VAL A 179 -4.76 24.05 18.99
CA VAL A 179 -3.46 23.50 19.38
C VAL A 179 -3.60 22.24 20.23
N GLU A 180 -4.77 22.04 20.84
CA GLU A 180 -5.01 20.94 21.77
C GLU A 180 -6.47 20.47 21.71
N VAL A 181 -6.68 19.17 21.88
CA VAL A 181 -7.99 18.56 22.07
C VAL A 181 -7.97 17.66 23.30
N ARG A 182 -9.07 17.64 24.05
CA ARG A 182 -9.23 16.79 25.23
C ARG A 182 -10.64 16.20 25.29
N LEU A 183 -10.69 14.90 25.51
CA LEU A 183 -11.92 14.17 25.79
C LEU A 183 -12.19 14.20 27.29
N VAL A 184 -13.42 14.48 27.69
CA VAL A 184 -13.84 14.62 29.09
C VAL A 184 -15.10 13.81 29.33
N GLU A 185 -14.99 12.77 30.13
CA GLU A 185 -16.14 11.97 30.57
C GLU A 185 -16.83 12.61 31.78
N SER A 186 -18.13 12.87 31.66
CA SER A 186 -18.87 13.61 32.69
C SER A 186 -18.92 12.86 34.02
N GLY A 187 -18.54 13.55 35.09
CA GLY A 187 -18.51 12.99 36.45
C GLY A 187 -17.37 11.99 36.69
N VAL A 188 -16.39 11.93 35.78
CA VAL A 188 -15.13 11.18 35.96
C VAL A 188 -13.97 12.15 35.84
N ASP A 189 -13.91 12.89 34.74
CA ASP A 189 -12.81 13.80 34.44
C ASP A 189 -13.12 15.24 34.87
N ALA A 190 -12.07 15.97 35.27
CA ALA A 190 -12.15 17.41 35.50
C ALA A 190 -12.21 18.17 34.17
N ASN A 191 -13.06 19.20 34.11
CA ASN A 191 -13.11 20.09 32.95
C ASN A 191 -11.78 20.87 32.82
N PRO A 192 -11.27 21.06 31.59
CA PRO A 192 -10.14 21.93 31.35
C PRO A 192 -10.45 23.36 31.83
N THR A 193 -9.46 24.01 32.43
CA THR A 193 -9.55 25.39 32.90
C THR A 193 -8.42 26.21 32.29
N GLY A 194 -8.62 27.51 32.12
CA GLY A 194 -7.66 28.42 31.50
C GLY A 194 -8.19 29.09 30.23
N PRO A 195 -7.44 30.08 29.69
CA PRO A 195 -7.86 30.83 28.51
C PRO A 195 -7.86 29.95 27.25
N GLY A 196 -8.72 30.29 26.29
CA GLY A 196 -8.76 29.65 24.98
C GLY A 196 -9.40 28.27 24.93
N TRP A 197 -9.87 27.71 26.05
CA TRP A 197 -10.61 26.44 26.05
C TRP A 197 -12.07 26.63 25.63
N HIS A 198 -12.50 25.83 24.66
CA HIS A 198 -13.85 25.77 24.15
C HIS A 198 -14.43 24.38 24.37
N ARG A 199 -15.70 24.31 24.79
CA ARG A 199 -16.45 23.05 24.90
C ARG A 199 -17.32 22.88 23.66
N VAL A 200 -17.16 21.76 22.95
CA VAL A 200 -18.08 21.39 21.87
C VAL A 200 -19.48 21.18 22.46
N LYS A 201 -20.47 21.85 21.86
CA LYS A 201 -21.83 21.93 22.37
C LYS A 201 -22.50 20.56 22.50
N ASN A 202 -22.41 19.75 21.45
CA ASN A 202 -23.04 18.44 21.39
C ASN A 202 -22.11 17.35 21.96
N ASP A 203 -22.71 16.33 22.54
CA ASP A 203 -22.00 15.17 23.07
C ASP A 203 -21.42 14.31 21.93
N LEU A 204 -20.26 13.69 22.14
CA LEU A 204 -19.69 12.76 21.17
C LEU A 204 -20.47 11.45 21.09
N ARG A 205 -21.11 11.03 22.19
CA ARG A 205 -21.93 9.81 22.26
C ARG A 205 -23.38 10.15 22.02
N SER A 206 -24.03 9.41 21.11
CA SER A 206 -25.46 9.55 20.89
C SER A 206 -26.26 9.19 22.15
N LYS A 207 -27.47 9.76 22.26
CA LYS A 207 -28.38 9.45 23.38
C LYS A 207 -28.70 7.95 23.42
N TYR A 208 -28.84 7.34 22.23
CA TYR A 208 -29.02 5.90 22.08
C TYR A 208 -27.82 5.15 22.63
N MET A 209 -26.60 5.46 22.18
CA MET A 209 -25.39 4.78 22.63
C MET A 209 -25.25 4.84 24.15
N ARG A 210 -25.46 6.00 24.78
CA ARG A 210 -25.41 6.16 26.24
C ARG A 210 -26.41 5.26 26.98
N MET A 211 -27.63 5.13 26.46
CA MET A 211 -28.69 4.33 27.08
C MET A 211 -28.40 2.83 26.98
N TRP A 212 -28.02 2.35 25.79
CA TRP A 212 -27.85 0.92 25.52
C TRP A 212 -26.49 0.39 25.97
N ALA A 213 -25.43 1.19 25.78
CA ALA A 213 -24.06 0.88 26.20
C ALA A 213 -23.81 1.16 27.70
N LYS A 214 -24.76 1.82 28.38
CA LYS A 214 -24.61 2.33 29.76
C LYS A 214 -23.38 3.24 29.93
N GLU A 215 -22.99 3.95 28.87
CA GLU A 215 -21.89 4.90 28.89
C GLU A 215 -22.34 6.30 29.34
N ARG A 216 -21.42 7.04 29.99
CA ARG A 216 -21.68 8.42 30.41
C ARG A 216 -21.55 9.39 29.23
N ASN A 217 -21.85 10.66 29.47
CA ASN A 217 -21.61 11.74 28.51
C ASN A 217 -20.11 11.89 28.22
N MET A 218 -19.74 12.05 26.95
CA MET A 218 -18.37 12.30 26.52
C MET A 218 -18.31 13.62 25.74
N HIS A 219 -17.61 14.61 26.29
CA HIS A 219 -17.48 15.93 25.69
C HIS A 219 -16.09 16.13 25.09
N LEU A 220 -16.05 16.73 23.91
CA LEU A 220 -14.82 17.23 23.30
C LEU A 220 -14.59 18.67 23.74
N TYR A 221 -13.41 18.93 24.28
CA TYR A 221 -12.89 20.26 24.50
C TYR A 221 -11.71 20.49 23.55
N PHE A 222 -11.55 21.72 23.07
CA PHE A 222 -10.38 22.10 22.29
C PHE A 222 -9.87 23.45 22.75
N ARG A 223 -8.56 23.66 22.66
CA ARG A 223 -7.92 24.92 23.02
C ARG A 223 -7.43 25.63 21.77
N THR A 224 -7.73 26.91 21.66
CA THR A 224 -7.21 27.79 20.61
C THR A 224 -6.12 28.70 21.15
N ALA A 225 -5.07 28.91 20.37
CA ALA A 225 -3.97 29.85 20.68
C ALA A 225 -3.62 30.72 19.46
N GLY A 226 -3.02 31.90 19.70
CA GLY A 226 -2.69 32.89 18.66
C GLY A 226 -3.90 33.71 18.17
N GLY A 227 -3.70 34.50 17.11
CA GLY A 227 -4.67 35.46 16.57
C GLY A 227 -4.47 36.89 17.13
N VAL A 228 -5.24 37.85 16.60
CA VAL A 228 -5.07 39.31 16.90
C VAL A 228 -5.35 39.65 18.36
N ASP A 229 -6.19 38.87 19.04
CA ASP A 229 -6.59 39.09 20.44
C ASP A 229 -5.74 38.31 21.45
N GLY A 230 -4.66 37.65 21.01
CA GLY A 230 -3.70 37.01 21.89
C GLY A 230 -2.94 38.06 22.69
N GLY A 231 -3.43 38.41 23.89
CA GLY A 231 -2.72 39.26 24.86
C GLY A 231 -1.31 38.74 25.18
N ALA A 232 -0.58 39.40 26.10
CA ALA A 232 0.87 39.29 26.40
C ALA A 232 1.56 37.89 26.36
N ASP A 233 0.81 36.79 26.31
CA ASP A 233 1.24 35.42 25.98
C ASP A 233 1.48 35.16 24.47
N GLY A 234 1.23 36.15 23.60
CA GLY A 234 1.36 36.03 22.13
C GLY A 234 2.74 35.58 21.64
N ALA A 235 3.81 35.83 22.41
CA ALA A 235 5.15 35.36 22.08
C ALA A 235 5.37 33.85 22.38
N ALA A 236 4.65 33.27 23.35
CA ALA A 236 4.71 31.84 23.68
C ALA A 236 3.74 30.99 22.83
N ALA A 237 2.66 31.61 22.34
CA ALA A 237 1.66 30.97 21.47
C ALA A 237 2.16 30.65 20.05
N HIS A 238 3.31 31.19 19.64
CA HIS A 238 3.95 30.88 18.35
C HIS A 238 4.67 29.52 18.33
N ASP A 239 5.00 28.95 19.50
CA ASP A 239 5.75 27.68 19.60
C ASP A 239 4.84 26.43 19.72
N GLU A 240 3.53 26.61 19.93
CA GLU A 240 2.60 25.48 20.04
C GLU A 240 2.17 24.98 18.66
N GLU A 241 2.57 23.75 18.32
CA GLU A 241 2.27 23.13 17.03
C GLU A 241 0.75 22.93 16.86
N ALA A 242 0.15 23.56 15.85
CA ALA A 242 -1.28 23.46 15.60
C ALA A 242 -1.71 22.06 15.12
N ILE A 243 -2.96 21.70 15.42
CA ILE A 243 -3.62 20.52 14.85
C ILE A 243 -4.10 20.88 13.45
N THR A 244 -3.84 20.00 12.47
CA THR A 244 -4.20 20.20 11.05
C THR A 244 -5.28 19.24 10.57
N GLU A 245 -5.53 18.14 11.28
CA GLU A 245 -6.52 17.14 10.86
C GLU A 245 -7.09 16.37 12.05
N LEU A 246 -8.37 16.00 11.96
CA LEU A 246 -9.03 15.05 12.84
C LEU A 246 -9.46 13.82 12.04
N ASP A 247 -9.31 12.64 12.62
CA ASP A 247 -9.82 11.38 12.07
C ASP A 247 -10.23 10.44 13.21
N LEU A 248 -10.98 9.39 12.89
CA LEU A 248 -11.38 8.37 13.83
C LEU A 248 -10.56 7.09 13.66
N VAL A 249 -10.44 6.30 14.71
CA VAL A 249 -9.91 4.94 14.64
C VAL A 249 -10.94 4.01 15.26
N TYR A 250 -11.35 3.00 14.51
CA TYR A 250 -12.23 1.96 15.00
C TYR A 250 -11.43 0.77 15.53
N GLY A 251 -11.97 0.14 16.57
CA GLY A 251 -11.26 -0.87 17.34
C GLY A 251 -10.18 -0.26 18.24
N ASP A 252 -9.30 -1.13 18.72
CA ASP A 252 -8.10 -0.82 19.48
C ASP A 252 -6.84 -0.88 18.59
N ASN A 253 -7.02 -0.51 17.32
CA ASN A 253 -5.94 -0.46 16.33
C ASN A 253 -5.13 0.84 16.45
N PRO A 254 -3.88 0.87 15.96
CA PRO A 254 -3.08 2.08 16.00
C PRO A 254 -3.61 3.14 15.02
N ALA A 255 -3.27 4.40 15.27
CA ALA A 255 -3.60 5.48 14.36
C ALA A 255 -2.83 5.37 13.04
N TRP A 256 -3.38 6.01 12.01
CA TRP A 256 -2.74 6.13 10.70
C TRP A 256 -1.34 6.76 10.81
N PRO A 257 -0.35 6.37 9.97
CA PRO A 257 0.96 7.03 9.93
C PRO A 257 0.87 8.56 9.91
N GLY A 258 1.54 9.20 10.87
CA GLY A 258 1.53 10.65 11.05
C GLY A 258 0.39 11.18 11.94
N PHE A 259 -0.52 10.33 12.39
CA PHE A 259 -1.55 10.66 13.39
C PHE A 259 -1.17 10.10 14.76
N SER A 260 -1.68 10.74 15.81
CA SER A 260 -1.62 10.28 17.19
C SER A 260 -3.02 10.13 17.77
N LEU A 261 -3.25 9.12 18.61
CA LEU A 261 -4.51 8.97 19.34
C LEU A 261 -4.65 10.09 20.38
N ALA A 262 -5.77 10.82 20.36
CA ALA A 262 -6.11 11.83 21.33
C ALA A 262 -6.95 11.27 22.50
N GLY A 263 -7.64 10.15 22.30
CA GLY A 263 -8.36 9.46 23.37
C GLY A 263 -9.49 8.57 22.86
N VAL A 264 -10.14 7.87 23.79
CA VAL A 264 -11.25 6.96 23.51
C VAL A 264 -12.57 7.70 23.64
N ILE A 265 -13.34 7.69 22.57
CA ILE A 265 -14.68 8.27 22.55
C ILE A 265 -15.69 7.25 23.11
N SER A 266 -15.66 6.01 22.63
CA SER A 266 -16.57 4.93 23.03
C SER A 266 -15.79 3.64 23.20
N ALA A 267 -16.09 2.87 24.25
CA ALA A 267 -15.56 1.52 24.40
C ALA A 267 -16.18 0.56 23.37
N ALA A 268 -15.59 -0.63 23.23
CA ALA A 268 -16.20 -1.71 22.45
C ALA A 268 -17.35 -2.36 23.23
N HIS A 269 -18.45 -2.66 22.55
CA HIS A 269 -19.61 -3.35 23.12
C HIS A 269 -20.00 -4.54 22.22
N PRO A 270 -19.37 -5.71 22.39
CA PRO A 270 -19.57 -6.87 21.52
C PRO A 270 -21.02 -7.35 21.46
N ALA A 271 -21.76 -7.28 22.57
CA ALA A 271 -23.18 -7.65 22.64
C ALA A 271 -24.08 -6.80 21.71
N MET A 272 -23.60 -5.63 21.31
CA MET A 272 -24.28 -4.72 20.38
C MET A 272 -23.60 -4.63 19.01
N GLY A 273 -22.54 -5.41 18.79
CA GLY A 273 -21.70 -5.28 17.60
C GLY A 273 -20.98 -3.92 17.48
N ALA A 274 -20.85 -3.17 18.58
CA ALA A 274 -20.21 -1.86 18.57
C ALA A 274 -18.69 -2.00 18.74
N SER A 275 -17.94 -1.44 17.79
CA SER A 275 -16.48 -1.38 17.89
C SER A 275 -16.06 -0.23 18.81
N ARG A 276 -14.84 -0.29 19.37
CA ARG A 276 -14.27 0.89 20.05
C ARG A 276 -14.12 2.04 19.05
N VAL A 277 -14.31 3.28 19.50
CA VAL A 277 -14.07 4.49 18.69
C VAL A 277 -13.08 5.38 19.42
N SER A 278 -12.00 5.73 18.75
CA SER A 278 -10.98 6.63 19.29
C SER A 278 -10.81 7.85 18.39
N LEU A 279 -10.58 9.02 18.99
CA LEU A 279 -10.20 10.23 18.26
C LEU A 279 -8.71 10.15 17.93
N SER A 280 -8.35 10.48 16.70
CA SER A 280 -6.97 10.67 16.27
C SER A 280 -6.79 12.05 15.68
N ILE A 281 -5.60 12.61 15.89
CA ILE A 281 -5.24 13.95 15.43
C ILE A 281 -3.93 13.88 14.67
N ARG A 282 -3.78 14.78 13.71
CA ARG A 282 -2.48 15.05 13.07
C ARG A 282 -2.12 16.50 13.30
N ARG A 283 -0.86 16.73 13.64
CA ARG A 283 -0.26 18.06 13.74
C ARG A 283 0.34 18.46 12.40
N THR A 284 1.36 19.30 12.34
CA THR A 284 1.91 19.72 11.06
C THR A 284 2.40 18.49 10.28
N PRO A 285 1.83 18.23 9.08
CA PRO A 285 2.18 17.04 8.32
C PRO A 285 3.65 17.11 7.92
N ARG A 286 4.41 16.08 8.26
CA ARG A 286 5.79 15.95 7.79
C ARG A 286 5.76 15.36 6.38
N PRO A 287 6.44 15.97 5.40
CA PRO A 287 6.56 15.37 4.07
C PRO A 287 7.11 13.95 4.21
N SER A 288 6.44 12.99 3.55
CA SER A 288 7.01 11.65 3.41
C SER A 288 8.33 11.79 2.67
N THR A 289 9.43 11.33 3.27
CA THR A 289 10.70 11.21 2.56
C THR A 289 10.46 10.19 1.45
N GLY A 290 10.44 10.65 0.19
CA GLY A 290 10.21 9.76 -0.95
C GLY A 290 11.10 8.52 -0.88
N THR A 291 10.60 7.38 -1.32
CA THR A 291 11.35 6.13 -1.33
C THR A 291 12.42 6.17 -2.41
N LEU A 292 13.69 6.09 -2.01
CA LEU A 292 14.78 5.86 -2.96
C LEU A 292 14.59 4.49 -3.62
N PRO A 293 14.99 4.33 -4.90
CA PRO A 293 15.00 3.01 -5.54
C PRO A 293 15.82 2.03 -4.69
N PRO A 294 15.30 0.82 -4.40
CA PRO A 294 16.03 -0.16 -3.60
C PRO A 294 17.29 -0.60 -4.34
N THR A 295 18.38 -0.74 -3.57
CA THR A 295 19.67 -1.21 -4.07
C THR A 295 20.09 -2.45 -3.32
N PHE A 296 20.89 -3.30 -3.97
CA PHE A 296 21.63 -4.34 -3.28
C PHE A 296 22.53 -3.74 -2.19
N ARG A 297 22.84 -4.52 -1.17
CA ARG A 297 23.92 -4.21 -0.23
C ARG A 297 25.26 -4.28 -0.95
N ARG A 298 26.27 -3.62 -0.38
CA ARG A 298 27.63 -3.61 -0.94
C ARG A 298 28.30 -4.98 -0.99
N ASP A 299 27.82 -5.93 -0.20
CA ASP A 299 28.27 -7.33 -0.20
C ASP A 299 27.59 -8.18 -1.30
N GLY A 300 26.73 -7.58 -2.11
CA GLY A 300 25.99 -8.26 -3.17
C GLY A 300 24.78 -9.03 -2.71
N THR A 301 24.30 -8.80 -1.48
CA THR A 301 23.07 -9.41 -0.95
C THR A 301 21.87 -8.46 -1.00
N PHE A 302 20.68 -9.04 -1.11
CA PHE A 302 19.40 -8.35 -0.97
C PHE A 302 18.37 -9.32 -0.39
N LYS A 303 17.76 -8.96 0.75
CA LYS A 303 16.87 -9.83 1.50
C LYS A 303 15.42 -9.35 1.48
N VAL A 304 14.52 -10.24 1.10
CA VAL A 304 13.06 -10.04 1.09
C VAL A 304 12.41 -10.90 2.17
N LEU A 305 11.60 -10.30 3.04
CA LEU A 305 10.69 -11.02 3.93
C LEU A 305 9.28 -10.98 3.34
N GLN A 306 8.67 -12.15 3.11
CA GLN A 306 7.32 -12.27 2.58
C GLN A 306 6.32 -12.46 3.72
N LEU A 307 5.39 -11.51 3.86
CA LEU A 307 4.26 -11.60 4.79
C LEU A 307 2.97 -11.75 3.96
N ALA A 308 2.25 -12.84 4.18
CA ALA A 308 1.02 -13.14 3.46
C ALA A 308 -0.10 -13.47 4.45
N ASP A 309 -1.34 -13.26 4.03
CA ASP A 309 -2.51 -13.79 4.70
C ASP A 309 -2.58 -13.33 6.17
N LEU A 310 -2.34 -12.03 6.41
CA LEU A 310 -2.35 -11.48 7.75
C LEU A 310 -3.75 -11.39 8.34
N HIS A 311 -4.78 -11.22 7.50
CA HIS A 311 -6.19 -11.27 7.89
C HIS A 311 -6.53 -10.40 9.12
N PHE A 312 -6.02 -9.18 9.17
CA PHE A 312 -6.35 -8.28 10.27
C PHE A 312 -7.79 -7.75 10.17
N SER A 313 -8.39 -7.51 11.34
CA SER A 313 -9.76 -7.02 11.51
C SER A 313 -9.78 -5.69 12.28
N VAL A 314 -10.93 -5.02 12.29
CA VAL A 314 -11.15 -3.82 13.10
C VAL A 314 -11.14 -4.17 14.59
N ASN A 315 -11.84 -5.23 14.98
CA ASN A 315 -11.93 -5.64 16.39
C ASN A 315 -10.93 -6.77 16.71
N PRO A 316 -10.51 -6.90 17.98
CA PRO A 316 -9.78 -8.07 18.45
C PRO A 316 -10.56 -9.36 18.21
N GLU A 317 -9.88 -10.38 17.69
CA GLU A 317 -10.42 -11.70 17.44
C GLU A 317 -9.59 -12.77 18.15
N PRO A 318 -10.21 -13.91 18.54
CA PRO A 318 -9.45 -15.07 18.96
C PRO A 318 -8.60 -15.60 17.80
N CYS A 319 -7.47 -16.21 18.13
CA CYS A 319 -6.62 -16.87 17.13
C CYS A 319 -7.37 -17.99 16.42
N ARG A 320 -7.19 -18.10 15.10
CA ARG A 320 -7.86 -19.11 14.28
C ARG A 320 -7.01 -20.38 14.18
N ASP A 321 -7.67 -21.53 14.33
CA ASP A 321 -7.14 -22.86 14.06
C ASP A 321 -5.78 -23.14 14.72
N VAL A 322 -5.60 -22.68 15.96
CA VAL A 322 -4.35 -22.77 16.71
C VAL A 322 -4.55 -23.63 17.95
N GLU A 323 -3.68 -24.61 18.14
CA GLU A 323 -3.66 -25.46 19.33
C GLU A 323 -2.78 -24.82 20.40
N ARG A 324 -3.39 -24.00 21.27
CA ARG A 324 -2.70 -23.34 22.39
C ARG A 324 -3.53 -23.41 23.67
N VAL A 325 -2.84 -23.60 24.78
CA VAL A 325 -3.43 -23.62 26.14
C VAL A 325 -3.65 -22.19 26.66
N GLU A 326 -2.85 -21.23 26.20
CA GLU A 326 -2.89 -19.83 26.62
C GLU A 326 -3.91 -19.02 25.83
N ALA A 327 -4.47 -17.98 26.46
CA ALA A 327 -5.34 -17.02 25.79
C ALA A 327 -4.56 -16.30 24.67
N CYS A 328 -4.99 -16.49 23.43
CA CYS A 328 -4.34 -15.97 22.23
C CYS A 328 -5.22 -14.88 21.61
N VAL A 329 -4.65 -13.69 21.36
CA VAL A 329 -5.34 -12.59 20.69
C VAL A 329 -4.69 -12.40 19.34
N ALA A 330 -5.43 -12.75 18.29
CA ALA A 330 -4.90 -12.93 16.93
C ALA A 330 -4.03 -11.74 16.49
N LYS A 331 -4.54 -10.53 16.73
CA LYS A 331 -3.84 -9.28 16.40
C LYS A 331 -2.53 -9.11 17.15
N ASN A 332 -2.55 -9.21 18.48
CA ASN A 332 -1.39 -8.92 19.33
C ASN A 332 -0.28 -9.95 19.13
N ASP A 333 -0.65 -11.23 19.06
CA ASP A 333 0.28 -12.32 18.84
C ASP A 333 0.90 -12.27 17.44
N THR A 334 0.13 -11.90 16.43
CA THR A 334 0.64 -11.70 15.06
C THR A 334 1.62 -10.53 15.00
N LEU A 335 1.28 -9.37 15.59
CA LEU A 335 2.19 -8.22 15.60
C LEU A 335 3.49 -8.51 16.35
N ARG A 336 3.41 -9.23 17.48
CA ARG A 336 4.57 -9.69 18.23
C ARG A 336 5.46 -10.59 17.36
N LEU A 337 4.86 -11.54 16.65
CA LEU A 337 5.57 -12.48 15.78
C LEU A 337 6.25 -11.76 14.61
N ILE A 338 5.53 -10.87 13.92
CA ILE A 338 6.08 -10.05 12.83
C ILE A 338 7.24 -9.18 13.34
N GLY A 339 7.08 -8.54 14.51
CA GLY A 339 8.15 -7.76 15.14
C GLY A 339 9.43 -8.57 15.36
N GLN A 340 9.29 -9.79 15.90
CA GLN A 340 10.42 -10.71 16.10
C GLN A 340 11.10 -11.08 14.79
N TRP A 341 10.34 -11.37 13.73
CA TRP A 341 10.90 -11.72 12.43
C TRP A 341 11.60 -10.53 11.76
N LEU A 342 11.03 -9.32 11.84
CA LEU A 342 11.66 -8.10 11.35
C LEU A 342 13.00 -7.84 12.06
N ASP A 343 13.04 -8.00 13.39
CA ASP A 343 14.23 -7.75 14.19
C ASP A 343 15.32 -8.80 13.96
N ALA A 344 14.92 -10.06 13.75
CA ALA A 344 15.83 -11.18 13.48
C ALA A 344 16.40 -11.13 12.06
N GLU A 345 15.57 -10.84 11.05
CA GLU A 345 16.00 -10.88 9.64
C GLU A 345 16.62 -9.59 9.14
N LYS A 346 16.17 -8.44 9.65
CA LYS A 346 16.54 -7.10 9.15
C LYS A 346 16.47 -7.06 7.61
N PRO A 347 15.29 -7.32 7.03
CA PRO A 347 15.14 -7.42 5.58
C PRO A 347 15.39 -6.06 4.91
N ASP A 348 15.86 -6.09 3.66
CA ASP A 348 16.00 -4.90 2.82
C ASP A 348 14.64 -4.48 2.22
N LEU A 349 13.72 -5.43 2.12
CA LEU A 349 12.35 -5.23 1.65
C LEU A 349 11.40 -6.21 2.34
N VAL A 350 10.20 -5.74 2.70
CA VAL A 350 9.07 -6.62 3.02
C VAL A 350 8.09 -6.65 1.87
N VAL A 351 7.62 -7.84 1.50
CA VAL A 351 6.55 -8.01 0.50
C VAL A 351 5.30 -8.52 1.19
N PHE A 352 4.23 -7.73 1.13
CA PHE A 352 2.87 -8.12 1.51
C PHE A 352 2.18 -8.79 0.32
N SER A 353 2.12 -10.12 0.30
CA SER A 353 1.63 -10.88 -0.87
C SER A 353 0.12 -11.19 -0.84
N GLY A 354 -0.69 -10.22 -0.40
CA GLY A 354 -2.16 -10.30 -0.35
C GLY A 354 -2.78 -10.86 0.94
N ASP A 355 -4.07 -10.58 1.10
CA ASP A 355 -4.96 -10.88 2.24
C ASP A 355 -4.44 -10.35 3.57
N GLN A 356 -4.08 -9.07 3.56
CA GLN A 356 -3.66 -8.34 4.76
C GLN A 356 -4.86 -7.93 5.62
N LEU A 357 -5.99 -7.62 4.98
CA LEU A 357 -7.28 -7.40 5.61
C LEU A 357 -8.10 -8.70 5.56
N ASN A 358 -8.85 -8.96 6.62
CA ASN A 358 -9.62 -10.20 6.72
C ASN A 358 -10.81 -10.31 5.76
N GLY A 359 -11.27 -9.21 5.18
CA GLY A 359 -12.57 -9.16 4.52
C GLY A 359 -13.72 -9.53 5.46
N GLN A 360 -14.69 -10.30 4.94
CA GLN A 360 -15.73 -10.99 5.72
C GLN A 360 -16.48 -10.14 6.76
N ALA A 361 -16.68 -8.85 6.45
CA ALA A 361 -17.35 -7.86 7.31
C ALA A 361 -16.65 -7.55 8.65
N THR A 362 -15.40 -7.98 8.82
CA THR A 362 -14.61 -7.75 10.05
C THR A 362 -13.54 -6.67 9.86
N SER A 363 -13.12 -6.44 8.63
CA SER A 363 -12.22 -5.36 8.18
C SER A 363 -12.99 -4.24 7.46
N TRP A 364 -14.22 -3.97 7.89
CA TRP A 364 -15.16 -3.01 7.28
C TRP A 364 -14.68 -1.55 7.27
N ASP A 365 -13.58 -1.25 7.94
CA ASP A 365 -12.90 0.04 7.87
C ASP A 365 -11.39 -0.17 7.68
N GLU A 366 -10.97 -0.02 6.43
CA GLU A 366 -9.60 -0.28 5.98
C GLU A 366 -8.60 0.67 6.64
N ARG A 367 -9.02 1.92 6.89
CA ARG A 367 -8.19 2.97 7.51
C ARG A 367 -7.76 2.62 8.92
N SER A 368 -8.58 1.88 9.66
CA SER A 368 -8.25 1.40 11.01
C SER A 368 -7.45 0.11 10.98
N VAL A 369 -7.42 -0.63 9.87
CA VAL A 369 -6.73 -1.92 9.79
C VAL A 369 -5.34 -1.80 9.18
N ILE A 370 -5.17 -1.05 8.09
CA ILE A 370 -3.88 -0.89 7.40
C ILE A 370 -2.72 -0.49 8.34
N PRO A 371 -2.90 0.43 9.29
CA PRO A 371 -1.84 0.81 10.24
C PRO A 371 -1.23 -0.36 11.02
N LEU A 372 -1.97 -1.45 11.23
CA LEU A 372 -1.48 -2.63 11.94
C LEU A 372 -0.25 -3.24 11.27
N PHE A 373 -0.31 -3.42 9.95
CA PHE A 373 0.78 -4.09 9.24
C PHE A 373 1.83 -3.12 8.71
N VAL A 374 1.53 -1.83 8.48
CA VAL A 374 2.53 -0.87 7.95
C VAL A 374 3.34 -0.17 9.04
N ASN A 375 2.75 0.13 10.22
CA ASN A 375 3.44 0.88 11.27
C ASN A 375 4.73 0.19 11.76
N PRO A 376 4.76 -1.14 12.00
CA PRO A 376 5.98 -1.80 12.44
C PRO A 376 7.17 -1.64 11.48
N LEU A 377 6.90 -1.46 10.18
CA LEU A 377 7.92 -1.27 9.15
C LEU A 377 8.31 0.20 9.03
N ILE A 378 7.33 1.12 9.09
CA ILE A 378 7.58 2.57 9.05
C ILE A 378 8.47 2.99 10.21
N GLU A 379 8.21 2.48 11.42
CA GLU A 379 9.02 2.72 12.62
C GLU A 379 10.47 2.20 12.44
N ARG A 380 10.63 1.06 11.78
CA ARG A 380 11.93 0.45 11.47
C ARG A 380 12.59 1.01 10.20
N LYS A 381 11.91 1.90 9.47
CA LYS A 381 12.35 2.46 8.18
C LYS A 381 12.63 1.37 7.13
N VAL A 382 11.87 0.28 7.18
CA VAL A 382 12.01 -0.84 6.25
C VAL A 382 11.12 -0.58 5.03
N PRO A 383 11.68 -0.53 3.81
CA PRO A 383 10.89 -0.45 2.58
C PRO A 383 9.93 -1.63 2.45
N TRP A 384 8.77 -1.40 1.86
CA TRP A 384 7.77 -2.45 1.66
C TRP A 384 6.98 -2.29 0.36
N ALA A 385 6.50 -3.42 -0.15
CA ALA A 385 5.65 -3.48 -1.34
C ALA A 385 4.45 -4.38 -1.06
N ALA A 386 3.28 -4.03 -1.56
CA ALA A 386 2.04 -4.78 -1.35
C ALA A 386 1.33 -5.12 -2.66
N ILE A 387 0.80 -6.33 -2.74
CA ILE A 387 -0.26 -6.72 -3.68
C ILE A 387 -1.52 -7.03 -2.89
N LEU A 388 -2.67 -6.87 -3.54
CA LEU A 388 -3.97 -7.14 -2.93
C LEU A 388 -4.39 -8.58 -3.21
N GLY A 389 -4.85 -9.26 -2.18
CA GLY A 389 -5.48 -10.57 -2.27
C GLY A 389 -6.99 -10.47 -2.50
N ASN A 390 -7.68 -11.60 -2.34
CA ASN A 390 -9.12 -11.69 -2.56
C ASN A 390 -9.96 -11.12 -1.42
N HIS A 391 -9.47 -11.11 -0.19
CA HIS A 391 -10.13 -10.54 0.98
C HIS A 391 -9.89 -9.04 1.15
N ASP A 392 -8.78 -8.51 0.62
CA ASP A 392 -8.37 -7.11 0.82
C ASP A 392 -9.37 -6.05 0.34
N SER A 393 -10.23 -6.42 -0.60
CA SER A 393 -11.30 -5.55 -1.13
C SER A 393 -12.67 -6.23 -1.10
N GLU A 394 -12.87 -7.17 -0.18
CA GLU A 394 -14.17 -7.84 -0.02
C GLU A 394 -15.17 -6.97 0.74
N THR A 395 -14.68 -6.17 1.69
CA THR A 395 -15.47 -5.28 2.53
C THR A 395 -14.79 -3.93 2.71
N GLY A 396 -15.58 -2.94 3.12
CA GLY A 396 -15.10 -1.59 3.37
C GLY A 396 -15.63 -0.58 2.34
N ALA A 397 -15.10 0.64 2.40
CA ALA A 397 -15.55 1.75 1.58
C ALA A 397 -14.69 1.99 0.33
N TYR A 398 -13.46 1.47 0.31
CA TYR A 398 -12.51 1.74 -0.77
C TYR A 398 -12.60 0.71 -1.90
N THR A 399 -12.51 1.22 -3.12
CA THR A 399 -12.18 0.40 -4.28
C THR A 399 -10.73 -0.10 -4.18
N ARG A 400 -10.40 -1.18 -4.91
CA ARG A 400 -9.02 -1.69 -5.02
C ARG A 400 -8.04 -0.62 -5.48
N THR A 401 -8.41 0.18 -6.47
CA THR A 401 -7.60 1.31 -6.95
C THR A 401 -7.35 2.34 -5.85
N GLU A 402 -8.37 2.73 -5.09
CA GLU A 402 -8.24 3.71 -4.00
C GLU A 402 -7.37 3.17 -2.87
N GLN A 403 -7.54 1.91 -2.50
CA GLN A 403 -6.70 1.24 -1.50
C GLN A 403 -5.23 1.17 -1.97
N MET A 404 -4.96 0.84 -3.23
CA MET A 404 -3.60 0.87 -3.79
C MET A 404 -3.00 2.28 -3.80
N ARG A 405 -3.79 3.32 -4.14
CA ARG A 405 -3.34 4.72 -4.05
C ARG A 405 -2.97 5.10 -2.62
N LEU A 406 -3.77 4.65 -1.66
CA LEU A 406 -3.52 4.89 -0.26
C LEU A 406 -2.21 4.21 0.19
N LEU A 407 -2.02 2.94 -0.13
CA LEU A 407 -0.78 2.20 0.16
C LEU A 407 0.44 2.82 -0.53
N GLN A 408 0.30 3.29 -1.78
CA GLN A 408 1.37 3.98 -2.52
C GLN A 408 1.78 5.30 -1.85
N SER A 409 0.85 6.00 -1.19
CA SER A 409 1.13 7.30 -0.55
C SER A 409 1.88 7.20 0.78
N LEU A 410 1.97 6.00 1.36
CA LEU A 410 2.53 5.79 2.69
C LEU A 410 4.07 5.83 2.72
N PRO A 411 4.67 6.24 3.85
CA PRO A 411 6.11 6.20 4.04
C PRO A 411 6.71 4.81 3.80
N TYR A 412 7.88 4.76 3.17
CA TYR A 412 8.61 3.54 2.83
C TYR A 412 7.89 2.58 1.86
N SER A 413 6.73 2.96 1.32
CA SER A 413 6.03 2.17 0.32
C SER A 413 6.74 2.25 -1.04
N LEU A 414 6.90 1.10 -1.67
CA LEU A 414 7.28 0.91 -3.07
C LEU A 414 6.10 0.41 -3.91
N SER A 415 4.92 0.26 -3.29
CA SER A 415 3.68 -0.18 -3.96
C SER A 415 3.26 0.86 -4.99
N ARG A 416 2.69 0.40 -6.11
CA ARG A 416 2.23 1.28 -7.18
C ARG A 416 0.87 0.84 -7.68
N VAL A 417 0.01 1.80 -8.00
CA VAL A 417 -1.15 1.53 -8.84
C VAL A 417 -0.67 1.07 -10.21
N GLY A 418 -1.24 -0.02 -10.70
CA GLY A 418 -0.93 -0.59 -11.99
C GLY A 418 -1.42 0.27 -13.17
N PRO A 419 -1.01 -0.10 -14.40
CA PRO A 419 -1.47 0.59 -15.60
C PRO A 419 -2.99 0.43 -15.79
N ALA A 420 -3.69 1.53 -16.03
CA ALA A 420 -5.15 1.60 -16.09
C ALA A 420 -5.80 0.72 -17.19
N GLU A 421 -5.03 0.35 -18.22
CA GLU A 421 -5.48 -0.45 -19.37
C GLU A 421 -5.26 -1.96 -19.16
N VAL A 422 -4.72 -2.37 -18.01
CA VAL A 422 -4.44 -3.77 -17.68
C VAL A 422 -5.31 -4.18 -16.50
N THR A 423 -5.90 -5.36 -16.58
CA THR A 423 -6.75 -5.92 -15.53
C THR A 423 -6.00 -6.00 -14.20
N GLY A 424 -6.63 -5.51 -13.13
CA GLY A 424 -6.06 -5.47 -11.78
C GLY A 424 -5.35 -4.14 -11.45
N ASP A 425 -5.45 -3.73 -10.19
CA ASP A 425 -5.01 -2.41 -9.72
C ASP A 425 -3.62 -2.42 -9.11
N GLY A 426 -3.10 -3.60 -8.75
CA GLY A 426 -1.81 -3.82 -8.11
C GLY A 426 -0.72 -4.41 -9.02
N ASN A 427 -0.79 -4.22 -10.34
CA ASN A 427 0.22 -4.74 -11.28
C ASN A 427 1.41 -3.80 -11.45
N TYR A 428 2.59 -4.17 -10.95
CA TYR A 428 3.79 -3.36 -11.08
C TYR A 428 5.07 -4.18 -10.94
N TYR A 429 6.22 -3.51 -11.01
CA TYR A 429 7.51 -4.12 -10.76
C TYR A 429 8.43 -3.15 -10.01
N ILE A 430 9.41 -3.73 -9.33
CA ILE A 430 10.47 -3.02 -8.61
C ILE A 430 11.81 -3.50 -9.16
N ASP A 431 12.60 -2.54 -9.62
CA ASP A 431 13.94 -2.78 -10.11
C ASP A 431 14.95 -2.66 -8.97
N LEU A 432 15.81 -3.67 -8.84
CA LEU A 432 16.87 -3.70 -7.84
C LEU A 432 18.20 -3.35 -8.52
N PHE A 433 18.80 -2.24 -8.08
CA PHE A 433 20.01 -1.70 -8.71
C PHE A 433 21.26 -2.00 -7.89
N SER A 434 22.41 -1.95 -8.57
CA SER A 434 23.71 -1.88 -7.94
C SER A 434 23.82 -0.66 -7.01
N PRO A 435 24.41 -0.78 -5.80
CA PRO A 435 24.71 0.36 -4.93
C PRO A 435 25.88 1.21 -5.44
N HIS A 436 26.54 0.79 -6.53
CA HIS A 436 27.67 1.48 -7.14
C HIS A 436 27.20 2.58 -8.11
N ARG A 437 28.16 3.39 -8.61
CA ARG A 437 27.87 4.56 -9.45
C ARG A 437 27.25 4.21 -10.80
N ASP A 438 27.53 3.01 -11.31
CA ASP A 438 27.00 2.46 -12.55
C ASP A 438 25.48 2.28 -12.50
N ARG A 439 24.91 2.05 -11.30
CA ARG A 439 23.49 1.78 -11.06
C ARG A 439 22.94 0.70 -12.00
N THR A 440 23.74 -0.35 -12.24
CA THR A 440 23.35 -1.48 -13.10
C THR A 440 22.10 -2.16 -12.55
N LEU A 441 21.16 -2.55 -13.42
CA LEU A 441 19.98 -3.33 -13.06
C LEU A 441 20.38 -4.78 -12.77
N LEU A 442 20.25 -5.21 -11.51
CA LEU A 442 20.75 -6.51 -11.07
C LEU A 442 19.64 -7.55 -10.89
N SER A 443 18.43 -7.13 -10.55
CA SER A 443 17.29 -8.04 -10.37
C SER A 443 15.97 -7.28 -10.50
N THR A 444 14.87 -8.00 -10.76
CA THR A 444 13.52 -7.44 -10.83
C THR A 444 12.54 -8.22 -9.96
N LEU A 445 11.77 -7.51 -9.15
CA LEU A 445 10.64 -8.08 -8.43
C LEU A 445 9.34 -7.69 -9.15
N TRP A 446 8.53 -8.67 -9.48
CA TRP A 446 7.27 -8.50 -10.22
C TRP A 446 6.08 -8.76 -9.30
N PHE A 447 5.06 -7.93 -9.42
CA PHE A 447 3.88 -7.94 -8.57
C PHE A 447 2.64 -8.02 -9.46
N PHE A 448 1.88 -9.10 -9.32
CA PHE A 448 0.66 -9.33 -10.08
C PHE A 448 -0.56 -9.25 -9.16
N ASP A 449 -1.54 -8.47 -9.58
CA ASP A 449 -2.87 -8.47 -8.99
C ASP A 449 -3.69 -9.61 -9.60
N SER A 450 -3.81 -10.71 -8.87
CA SER A 450 -4.59 -11.88 -9.30
C SER A 450 -6.10 -11.69 -9.12
N GLY A 451 -6.57 -10.49 -8.78
CA GLY A 451 -7.98 -10.19 -8.55
C GLY A 451 -8.56 -10.82 -7.28
N SER A 452 -9.88 -10.67 -7.10
CA SER A 452 -10.60 -11.19 -5.93
C SER A 452 -11.46 -12.40 -6.26
N ARG A 453 -12.37 -12.28 -7.24
CA ARG A 453 -13.31 -13.33 -7.61
C ARG A 453 -13.43 -13.45 -9.12
N ALA A 454 -13.67 -14.67 -9.57
CA ALA A 454 -14.04 -14.94 -10.93
C ALA A 454 -15.39 -14.27 -11.30
N PRO A 455 -15.61 -13.95 -12.58
CA PRO A 455 -16.90 -13.49 -13.05
C PRO A 455 -18.00 -14.49 -12.66
N LYS A 456 -19.14 -13.97 -12.18
CA LYS A 456 -20.30 -14.82 -11.86
C LYS A 456 -20.85 -15.46 -13.13
N ASP A 457 -21.12 -16.76 -13.07
CA ASP A 457 -21.85 -17.45 -14.12
C ASP A 457 -23.28 -16.91 -14.18
N LYS A 458 -23.62 -16.22 -15.28
CA LYS A 458 -24.94 -15.63 -15.51
C LYS A 458 -26.06 -16.68 -15.49
N TRP A 459 -25.75 -17.93 -15.81
CA TRP A 459 -26.70 -19.05 -15.86
C TRP A 459 -26.78 -19.83 -14.54
N LYS A 460 -25.85 -19.59 -13.60
CA LYS A 460 -25.83 -20.20 -12.26
C LYS A 460 -25.62 -19.15 -11.17
N PRO A 461 -26.50 -18.15 -11.03
CA PRO A 461 -26.34 -17.05 -10.07
C PRO A 461 -26.30 -17.50 -8.60
N TRP A 462 -26.78 -18.72 -8.30
CA TRP A 462 -26.72 -19.33 -6.97
C TRP A 462 -25.36 -19.96 -6.63
N LYS A 463 -24.51 -20.26 -7.64
CA LYS A 463 -23.17 -20.80 -7.41
C LYS A 463 -22.25 -19.65 -7.02
N LYS A 464 -21.52 -19.80 -5.91
CA LYS A 464 -20.48 -18.84 -5.53
C LYS A 464 -19.43 -18.78 -6.64
N PRO A 465 -19.04 -17.57 -7.11
CA PRO A 465 -17.93 -17.44 -8.03
C PRO A 465 -16.65 -17.94 -7.37
N GLY A 466 -15.71 -18.46 -8.17
CA GLY A 466 -14.41 -18.83 -7.63
C GLY A 466 -13.47 -17.67 -7.45
N TYR A 467 -12.21 -17.98 -7.21
CA TYR A 467 -11.16 -16.98 -7.05
C TYR A 467 -10.75 -16.36 -8.39
N GLY A 468 -10.15 -15.17 -8.32
CA GLY A 468 -9.55 -14.49 -9.46
C GLY A 468 -8.32 -15.24 -10.03
N TRP A 469 -7.72 -14.69 -11.07
CA TRP A 469 -6.50 -15.19 -11.70
C TRP A 469 -5.74 -14.08 -12.44
N VAL A 470 -4.58 -14.41 -12.99
CA VAL A 470 -3.83 -13.50 -13.87
C VAL A 470 -4.39 -13.58 -15.29
N HIS A 471 -4.90 -12.46 -15.80
CA HIS A 471 -5.56 -12.37 -17.09
C HIS A 471 -4.57 -12.25 -18.26
N ALA A 472 -5.04 -12.54 -19.48
CA ALA A 472 -4.22 -12.53 -20.70
C ALA A 472 -3.57 -11.17 -21.01
N ASP A 473 -4.24 -10.06 -20.70
CA ASP A 473 -3.71 -8.70 -20.85
C ASP A 473 -2.58 -8.41 -19.85
N GLN A 474 -2.66 -8.91 -18.62
CA GLN A 474 -1.57 -8.89 -17.63
C GLN A 474 -0.36 -9.69 -18.13
N VAL A 475 -0.58 -10.89 -18.68
CA VAL A 475 0.49 -11.71 -19.28
C VAL A 475 1.14 -10.98 -20.46
N GLN A 476 0.35 -10.36 -21.33
CA GLN A 476 0.86 -9.60 -22.47
C GLN A 476 1.65 -8.36 -22.02
N TRP A 477 1.16 -7.66 -20.99
CA TRP A 477 1.87 -6.55 -20.35
C TRP A 477 3.21 -7.03 -19.79
N PHE A 478 3.23 -8.14 -19.08
CA PHE A 478 4.45 -8.74 -18.54
C PHE A 478 5.46 -9.07 -19.62
N ARG A 479 5.06 -9.79 -20.69
CA ARG A 479 5.91 -10.10 -21.85
C ARG A 479 6.54 -8.83 -22.43
N ARG A 480 5.73 -7.81 -22.73
CA ARG A 480 6.24 -6.52 -23.24
C ARG A 480 7.25 -5.86 -22.29
N LYS A 481 7.00 -5.92 -20.98
CA LYS A 481 7.87 -5.26 -19.98
C LYS A 481 9.15 -6.03 -19.72
N ILE A 482 9.12 -7.36 -19.72
CA ILE A 482 10.33 -8.16 -19.51
C ILE A 482 11.23 -8.14 -20.75
N ASP A 483 10.67 -8.20 -21.95
CA ASP A 483 11.43 -8.11 -23.22
C ASP A 483 12.12 -6.74 -23.40
N ALA A 484 11.53 -5.68 -22.82
CA ALA A 484 12.12 -4.35 -22.85
C ALA A 484 13.30 -4.17 -21.88
N ARG A 485 13.58 -5.14 -21.00
CA ARG A 485 14.69 -5.06 -20.04
C ARG A 485 16.00 -5.37 -20.75
N ARG A 486 16.99 -4.50 -20.53
CA ARG A 486 18.31 -4.68 -21.11
C ARG A 486 19.05 -5.81 -20.38
N PRO A 487 19.64 -6.77 -21.11
CA PRO A 487 20.56 -7.73 -20.53
C PRO A 487 21.74 -7.01 -19.87
N THR A 488 22.31 -7.65 -18.84
CA THR A 488 23.52 -7.17 -18.14
C THR A 488 24.59 -8.25 -18.18
N LEU A 489 25.86 -7.86 -18.02
CA LEU A 489 26.96 -8.82 -17.93
C LEU A 489 26.87 -9.59 -16.60
N ARG A 490 26.80 -10.92 -16.68
CA ARG A 490 26.66 -11.84 -15.56
C ARG A 490 27.75 -12.91 -15.57
N PRO A 491 28.35 -13.27 -14.42
CA PRO A 491 28.09 -12.74 -13.09
C PRO A 491 28.50 -11.27 -12.97
N TYR A 492 27.69 -10.45 -12.29
CA TYR A 492 28.00 -9.02 -12.16
C TYR A 492 29.25 -8.82 -11.31
N ARG A 493 30.16 -7.97 -11.78
CA ARG A 493 31.38 -7.59 -11.07
C ARG A 493 31.40 -6.07 -10.96
N PRO A 494 31.39 -5.50 -9.74
CA PRO A 494 31.56 -4.06 -9.56
C PRO A 494 32.92 -3.65 -10.14
N ASP A 495 32.91 -2.79 -11.15
CA ASP A 495 34.12 -2.22 -11.76
C ASP A 495 34.74 -1.10 -10.89
N GLY A 496 34.09 -0.73 -9.79
CA GLY A 496 34.56 0.28 -8.84
C GLY A 496 34.51 1.71 -9.35
N ALA A 497 34.23 1.93 -10.65
CA ALA A 497 34.33 3.21 -11.33
C ALA A 497 35.65 3.97 -11.08
N GLU A 498 36.73 3.28 -10.69
CA GLU A 498 38.06 3.87 -10.53
C GLU A 498 38.72 4.18 -11.88
N ASP A 499 38.31 3.47 -12.93
CA ASP A 499 38.77 3.63 -14.31
C ASP A 499 38.13 4.83 -15.03
N LEU A 500 36.98 5.30 -14.53
CA LEU A 500 36.33 6.52 -15.01
C LEU A 500 36.72 7.70 -14.12
N GLY A 501 37.91 8.25 -14.36
CA GLY A 501 38.26 9.60 -13.91
C GLY A 501 37.17 10.62 -14.29
N PRO A 502 37.10 11.81 -13.64
CA PRO A 502 36.01 12.77 -13.86
C PRO A 502 35.83 13.09 -15.35
N GLN A 503 34.76 12.55 -15.93
CA GLN A 503 34.48 12.68 -17.35
C GLN A 503 33.99 14.10 -17.63
N PRO A 504 34.68 14.87 -18.50
CA PRO A 504 34.38 16.28 -18.71
C PRO A 504 33.23 16.45 -19.71
N TRP A 505 32.03 15.98 -19.38
CA TRP A 505 30.83 16.22 -20.20
C TRP A 505 29.90 17.22 -19.54
N ARG A 506 30.40 18.46 -19.38
CA ARG A 506 29.57 19.68 -19.37
C ARG A 506 30.32 20.84 -20.03
N ARG A 507 30.23 20.91 -21.36
CA ARG A 507 29.81 22.12 -22.09
C ARG A 507 29.74 21.81 -23.58
N ARG A 508 28.50 21.78 -24.06
CA ARG A 508 28.14 21.82 -25.47
C ARG A 508 28.64 23.15 -26.04
N ARG A 509 29.67 23.15 -26.90
CA ARG A 509 29.91 24.21 -27.90
C ARG A 509 30.51 23.61 -29.16
N SER A 510 29.81 23.91 -30.27
CA SER A 510 30.20 23.93 -31.68
C SER A 510 31.00 22.76 -32.25
N ALA A 511 30.35 22.04 -33.17
CA ALA A 511 30.99 21.25 -34.20
C ALA A 511 31.75 22.18 -35.17
N ALA A 512 33.06 22.31 -34.95
CA ALA A 512 34.09 22.67 -35.92
C ALA A 512 35.40 22.75 -35.13
N GLU A 513 36.51 22.26 -35.70
CA GLU A 513 37.86 22.27 -35.12
C GLU A 513 38.18 21.22 -34.05
N ALA A 514 38.47 20.00 -34.51
CA ALA A 514 39.53 19.17 -33.93
C ALA A 514 39.97 18.08 -34.94
N VAL A 515 40.41 18.50 -36.12
CA VAL A 515 41.29 17.66 -36.96
C VAL A 515 42.70 17.97 -36.49
N GLY A 516 43.28 17.08 -35.68
CA GLY A 516 44.59 17.31 -35.06
C GLY A 516 45.17 16.07 -34.40
N ARG A 517 45.81 15.23 -35.24
CA ARG A 517 46.99 14.38 -34.97
C ARG A 517 47.32 14.06 -33.49
N ARG A 518 47.17 12.78 -33.11
CA ARG A 518 48.03 12.05 -32.15
C ARG A 518 48.20 10.64 -32.72
N GLU A 519 49.28 10.40 -33.44
CA GLU A 519 50.54 9.79 -32.94
C GLU A 519 50.34 8.41 -32.32
N SER A 520 50.85 7.44 -33.08
CA SER A 520 51.06 6.05 -32.74
C SER A 520 51.94 5.91 -31.49
N GLY A 521 51.39 5.35 -30.43
CA GLY A 521 52.14 4.93 -29.25
C GLY A 521 51.35 3.87 -28.50
N ALA A 522 51.92 2.65 -28.45
CA ALA A 522 51.43 1.46 -27.76
C ALA A 522 50.04 0.94 -28.21
N ARG A 523 50.07 -0.03 -29.15
CA ARG A 523 49.06 -1.10 -29.16
C ARG A 523 49.19 -1.84 -27.83
N GLY A 524 48.45 -1.40 -26.81
CA GLY A 524 48.01 -2.33 -25.78
C GLY A 524 47.21 -3.40 -26.50
N GLU A 525 47.72 -4.62 -26.50
CA GLU A 525 46.93 -5.78 -26.87
C GLU A 525 45.61 -5.68 -26.10
N TRP A 526 44.51 -5.54 -26.83
CA TRP A 526 43.22 -5.86 -26.26
C TRP A 526 43.31 -7.35 -25.95
N GLU A 527 43.58 -7.69 -24.69
CA GLU A 527 43.45 -9.06 -24.22
C GLU A 527 42.00 -9.47 -24.49
N ALA A 528 41.82 -10.26 -25.54
CA ALA A 528 40.54 -10.88 -25.90
C ALA A 528 40.09 -11.91 -24.84
N ASP A 529 40.88 -12.10 -23.77
CA ASP A 529 40.59 -12.90 -22.58
C ASP A 529 40.03 -12.07 -21.40
N ALA A 530 39.71 -10.78 -21.60
CA ALA A 530 39.05 -9.96 -20.58
C ALA A 530 37.63 -10.46 -20.21
N ASP A 531 36.98 -11.22 -21.11
CA ASP A 531 35.69 -11.88 -20.86
C ASP A 531 35.90 -13.17 -20.06
N GLN A 532 36.26 -13.03 -18.78
CA GLN A 532 36.43 -14.13 -17.80
C GLN A 532 35.08 -14.81 -17.45
N GLY A 533 34.43 -15.44 -18.42
CA GLY A 533 33.19 -16.19 -18.24
C GLY A 533 31.95 -15.33 -17.94
N GLN A 534 32.00 -14.02 -18.20
CA GLN A 534 30.82 -13.16 -18.16
C GLN A 534 30.04 -13.24 -19.48
N MET A 535 28.71 -13.28 -19.39
CA MET A 535 27.84 -13.23 -20.56
C MET A 535 26.65 -12.30 -20.34
N LEU A 536 26.13 -11.75 -21.44
CA LEU A 536 24.91 -10.96 -21.39
C LEU A 536 23.74 -11.89 -21.09
N ALA A 537 23.09 -11.65 -19.95
CA ALA A 537 21.90 -12.38 -19.54
C ALA A 537 20.82 -11.41 -19.03
N ALA A 538 19.56 -11.81 -19.18
CA ALA A 538 18.46 -11.07 -18.58
C ALA A 538 18.59 -11.07 -17.05
N PRO A 539 18.31 -9.94 -16.37
CA PRO A 539 18.37 -9.89 -14.92
C PRO A 539 17.45 -10.94 -14.27
N PRO A 540 17.92 -11.66 -13.24
CA PRO A 540 17.09 -12.59 -12.48
C PRO A 540 15.85 -11.89 -11.93
N SER A 541 14.74 -12.62 -11.89
CA SER A 541 13.43 -12.09 -11.53
C SER A 541 12.71 -13.01 -10.55
N ILE A 542 11.99 -12.39 -9.61
CA ILE A 542 11.07 -13.07 -8.68
C ILE A 542 9.67 -12.50 -8.94
N LEU A 543 8.66 -13.37 -9.00
CA LEU A 543 7.26 -12.99 -9.16
C LEU A 543 6.50 -13.22 -7.85
N PHE A 544 5.66 -12.27 -7.49
CA PHE A 544 4.70 -12.36 -6.39
C PHE A 544 3.28 -12.21 -6.93
N MET A 545 2.42 -13.13 -6.54
CA MET A 545 0.98 -13.04 -6.77
C MET A 545 0.24 -13.74 -5.64
N HIS A 546 -0.94 -13.26 -5.28
CA HIS A 546 -1.62 -13.78 -4.10
C HIS A 546 -2.22 -15.17 -4.38
N ILE A 547 -3.14 -15.24 -5.35
CA ILE A 547 -3.76 -16.51 -5.77
C ILE A 547 -2.74 -17.35 -6.57
N PRO A 548 -2.56 -18.64 -6.23
CA PRO A 548 -1.60 -19.51 -6.90
C PRO A 548 -2.03 -19.84 -8.34
N VAL A 549 -1.03 -20.08 -9.19
CA VAL A 549 -1.23 -20.62 -10.53
C VAL A 549 -1.62 -22.12 -10.45
N PRO A 550 -2.39 -22.67 -11.40
CA PRO A 550 -2.73 -24.09 -11.44
C PRO A 550 -1.52 -25.02 -11.35
N GLU A 551 -0.43 -24.62 -12.01
CA GLU A 551 0.78 -25.41 -12.14
C GLU A 551 1.47 -25.60 -10.80
N ALA A 552 1.16 -24.78 -9.78
CA ALA A 552 1.63 -25.00 -8.42
C ALA A 552 1.24 -26.39 -7.86
N PHE A 553 0.21 -27.04 -8.43
CA PHE A 553 -0.29 -28.35 -8.05
C PHE A 553 0.08 -29.47 -9.04
N ALA A 554 0.87 -29.17 -10.07
CA ALA A 554 1.35 -30.14 -11.03
C ALA A 554 2.42 -31.09 -10.42
N PRO A 555 2.73 -32.21 -11.10
CA PRO A 555 3.83 -33.09 -10.71
C PRO A 555 5.17 -32.33 -10.63
N VAL A 556 6.00 -32.70 -9.65
CA VAL A 556 7.30 -32.06 -9.42
C VAL A 556 8.39 -32.68 -10.28
N ASP A 557 9.39 -31.86 -10.60
CA ASP A 557 10.63 -32.30 -11.23
C ASP A 557 11.36 -33.32 -10.33
N VAL A 558 12.10 -34.22 -10.96
CA VAL A 558 12.90 -35.24 -10.27
C VAL A 558 14.35 -35.20 -10.75
N GLU A 559 15.28 -35.25 -9.81
CA GLU A 559 16.73 -35.34 -10.09
C GLU A 559 17.30 -36.65 -9.57
N ASP A 560 18.36 -37.15 -10.20
CA ASP A 560 19.06 -38.35 -9.72
C ASP A 560 19.74 -38.04 -8.38
N ALA A 561 19.60 -38.93 -7.39
CA ALA A 561 20.21 -38.73 -6.08
C ALA A 561 21.74 -38.55 -6.20
N PRO A 562 22.34 -37.62 -5.42
CA PRO A 562 23.78 -37.46 -5.41
C PRO A 562 24.46 -38.79 -5.01
N PRO A 563 25.61 -39.14 -5.61
CA PRO A 563 26.31 -40.38 -5.27
C PRO A 563 26.66 -40.37 -3.78
N SER A 564 26.16 -41.36 -3.03
CA SER A 564 26.44 -41.45 -1.60
C SER A 564 27.93 -41.68 -1.37
N SER A 565 28.54 -40.90 -0.49
CA SER A 565 29.95 -41.06 -0.08
C SER A 565 30.19 -42.25 0.85
N SER A 566 29.27 -43.23 0.89
CA SER A 566 29.41 -44.44 1.69
C SER A 566 29.91 -45.59 0.82
N THR A 567 31.22 -45.83 0.86
CA THR A 567 31.83 -47.09 0.41
C THR A 567 31.29 -48.27 1.20
N SER A 568 30.35 -49.03 0.63
CA SER A 568 30.33 -50.50 0.74
C SER A 568 29.28 -51.15 -0.15
N SER A 569 29.77 -52.11 -0.95
CA SER A 569 29.07 -53.25 -1.57
C SER A 569 27.97 -52.98 -2.62
N SER A 570 28.37 -53.28 -3.86
CA SER A 570 27.61 -53.93 -4.93
C SER A 570 26.20 -54.43 -4.58
N SER A 571 25.19 -53.65 -4.95
CA SER A 571 24.04 -54.15 -5.71
C SER A 571 23.53 -52.99 -6.56
N SER A 572 23.08 -53.29 -7.78
CA SER A 572 22.52 -52.34 -8.72
C SER A 572 21.31 -51.61 -8.12
N SER A 573 21.53 -50.44 -7.51
CA SER A 573 20.46 -49.51 -7.20
C SER A 573 20.11 -48.79 -8.49
N LEU A 574 18.88 -48.99 -8.99
CA LEU A 574 18.25 -48.01 -9.87
C LEU A 574 18.44 -46.64 -9.20
N GLY A 575 19.05 -45.69 -9.91
CA GLY A 575 19.28 -44.34 -9.40
C GLY A 575 18.00 -43.79 -8.78
N GLN A 576 18.03 -43.58 -7.46
CA GLN A 576 16.87 -43.10 -6.73
C GLN A 576 16.64 -41.65 -7.18
N ARG A 577 15.56 -41.42 -7.94
CA ARG A 577 15.17 -40.08 -8.36
C ARG A 577 14.47 -39.38 -7.20
N LEU A 578 15.02 -38.28 -6.74
CA LEU A 578 14.47 -37.49 -5.65
C LEU A 578 13.61 -36.34 -6.21
N PRO A 579 12.37 -36.18 -5.72
CA PRO A 579 11.54 -35.04 -6.11
C PRO A 579 12.16 -33.73 -5.59
N LEU A 580 12.14 -32.70 -6.43
CA LEU A 580 12.60 -31.35 -6.07
C LEU A 580 11.52 -30.60 -5.31
N ILE A 581 11.31 -31.03 -4.07
CA ILE A 581 10.34 -30.48 -3.12
C ILE A 581 10.98 -30.30 -1.75
N LYS A 582 10.64 -29.18 -1.09
CA LYS A 582 11.02 -28.91 0.28
C LYS A 582 9.83 -28.32 1.04
N GLY A 583 9.59 -28.78 2.26
CA GLY A 583 8.47 -28.33 3.11
C GLY A 583 7.22 -29.20 2.97
N VAL A 584 6.14 -28.77 3.61
CA VAL A 584 4.87 -29.49 3.72
C VAL A 584 3.74 -28.75 2.98
N ARG A 585 2.81 -29.52 2.43
CA ARG A 585 1.58 -29.04 1.82
C ARG A 585 0.39 -29.75 2.43
N GLU A 586 -0.51 -28.98 3.01
CA GLU A 586 -1.75 -29.46 3.61
C GLU A 586 -2.97 -29.07 2.76
N GLU A 587 -2.94 -27.88 2.15
CA GLU A 587 -3.99 -27.41 1.24
C GLU A 587 -3.72 -27.84 -0.20
N ILE A 588 -4.51 -28.80 -0.67
CA ILE A 588 -4.43 -29.36 -2.03
C ILE A 588 -5.61 -28.99 -2.92
N THR A 589 -6.72 -28.52 -2.33
CA THR A 589 -7.92 -28.11 -3.08
C THR A 589 -7.95 -26.60 -3.21
N THR A 590 -7.84 -26.11 -4.43
CA THR A 590 -8.18 -24.72 -4.74
C THR A 590 -9.64 -24.64 -5.20
N PHE A 591 -10.33 -23.53 -4.93
CA PHE A 591 -11.65 -23.34 -5.52
C PHE A 591 -11.46 -23.00 -7.01
N GLU A 592 -11.59 -24.01 -7.87
CA GLU A 592 -11.15 -24.04 -9.27
C GLU A 592 -11.48 -22.83 -10.14
N GLY A 593 -12.51 -22.03 -9.82
CA GLY A 593 -13.15 -21.03 -10.68
C GLY A 593 -12.24 -20.35 -11.72
N GLY A 594 -11.72 -19.17 -11.40
CA GLY A 594 -10.86 -18.42 -12.31
C GLY A 594 -9.45 -18.98 -12.41
N GLN A 595 -9.00 -19.64 -11.34
CA GLN A 595 -7.68 -20.28 -11.26
C GLN A 595 -7.47 -21.29 -12.39
N SER A 596 -8.50 -21.99 -12.88
CA SER A 596 -8.38 -22.89 -14.05
C SER A 596 -7.87 -22.24 -15.34
N GLN A 597 -7.82 -20.91 -15.41
CA GLN A 597 -7.25 -20.17 -16.54
C GLN A 597 -5.78 -19.80 -16.25
N GLY A 598 -4.86 -20.59 -16.82
CA GLY A 598 -3.41 -20.34 -16.79
C GLY A 598 -2.96 -19.24 -17.76
N GLY A 599 -1.69 -19.27 -18.14
CA GLY A 599 -1.10 -18.41 -19.17
C GLY A 599 0.18 -17.70 -18.72
N ILE A 600 0.28 -17.34 -17.43
CA ILE A 600 1.50 -16.71 -16.89
C ILE A 600 2.63 -17.72 -16.75
N PHE A 601 2.34 -18.96 -16.36
CA PHE A 601 3.36 -20.00 -16.21
C PHE A 601 3.92 -20.41 -17.58
N GLU A 602 3.05 -20.60 -18.57
CA GLU A 602 3.46 -20.86 -19.96
C GLU A 602 4.26 -19.70 -20.53
N ALA A 603 3.90 -18.45 -20.23
CA ALA A 603 4.73 -17.31 -20.61
C ALA A 603 6.13 -17.35 -19.98
N ILE A 604 6.26 -17.81 -18.74
CA ILE A 604 7.58 -17.99 -18.11
C ILE A 604 8.39 -19.06 -18.85
N LEU A 605 7.77 -20.21 -19.18
CA LEU A 605 8.42 -21.29 -19.92
C LEU A 605 8.87 -20.83 -21.32
N ASP A 606 8.02 -20.09 -22.03
CA ASP A 606 8.35 -19.48 -23.34
C ASP A 606 9.56 -18.54 -23.24
N ILE A 607 9.59 -17.68 -22.21
CA ILE A 607 10.69 -16.75 -21.95
C ILE A 607 11.99 -17.53 -21.69
N HIS A 608 11.94 -18.59 -20.87
CA HIS A 608 13.09 -19.43 -20.56
C HIS A 608 13.62 -20.14 -21.81
N ALA A 609 12.73 -20.68 -22.66
CA ALA A 609 13.10 -21.32 -23.92
C ALA A 609 13.78 -20.34 -24.89
N ASN A 610 13.23 -19.13 -25.04
CA ASN A 610 13.81 -18.10 -25.90
C ASN A 610 15.17 -17.62 -25.40
N GLN A 611 15.33 -17.45 -24.09
CA GLN A 611 16.61 -17.08 -23.47
C GLN A 611 17.67 -18.16 -23.70
N SER A 612 17.31 -19.44 -23.54
CA SER A 612 18.24 -20.56 -23.78
C SER A 612 18.71 -20.65 -25.24
N SER A 613 17.84 -20.32 -26.19
CA SER A 613 18.15 -20.35 -27.63
C SER A 613 19.11 -19.22 -28.04
N SER A 614 18.93 -18.02 -27.46
CA SER A 614 19.81 -16.87 -27.74
C SER A 614 21.28 -17.07 -27.30
N THR A 615 21.50 -17.91 -26.27
CA THR A 615 22.84 -18.32 -25.82
C THR A 615 23.54 -19.29 -26.76
N LEU A 616 22.78 -20.16 -27.43
CA LEU A 616 23.34 -21.21 -28.29
C LEU A 616 23.82 -20.66 -29.65
N GLU A 617 23.15 -19.65 -30.21
CA GLU A 617 23.57 -19.05 -31.49
C GLU A 617 24.87 -18.23 -31.37
N ARG A 618 25.25 -17.78 -30.16
CA ARG A 618 26.51 -17.04 -29.92
C ARG A 618 27.69 -17.92 -29.50
N GLY A 619 27.46 -19.20 -29.18
CA GLY A 619 28.48 -20.14 -28.69
C GLY A 619 28.99 -21.16 -29.73
N SER A 620 28.54 -21.07 -30.99
CA SER A 620 28.85 -22.07 -32.03
C SER A 620 30.26 -21.96 -32.63
N GLU A 621 31.27 -21.54 -31.87
CA GLU A 621 32.69 -21.71 -32.22
C GLU A 621 33.54 -21.78 -30.93
N ARG A 622 33.48 -22.89 -30.19
CA ARG A 622 34.61 -23.60 -29.53
C ARG A 622 34.15 -24.44 -28.33
N GLY A 623 34.60 -25.71 -28.33
CA GLY A 623 34.87 -26.47 -27.11
C GLY A 623 33.72 -27.28 -26.54
N ARG A 624 33.63 -28.56 -26.95
CA ARG A 624 32.96 -29.61 -26.16
C ARG A 624 33.71 -29.82 -24.85
N GLY A 625 33.25 -29.18 -23.77
CA GLY A 625 33.58 -29.51 -22.38
C GLY A 625 32.33 -29.98 -21.65
N GLN A 626 32.34 -31.21 -21.14
CA GLN A 626 31.27 -31.77 -20.31
C GLN A 626 31.20 -31.03 -18.98
N GLY A 627 30.06 -30.37 -18.75
CA GLY A 627 29.74 -29.59 -17.56
C GLY A 627 28.50 -28.73 -17.81
N GLN A 628 27.43 -29.32 -18.35
CA GLN A 628 26.18 -28.61 -18.63
C GLN A 628 25.42 -28.36 -17.32
N GLY A 629 25.73 -27.24 -16.65
CA GLY A 629 24.70 -26.55 -15.88
C GLY A 629 23.80 -25.82 -16.87
N ARG A 630 22.54 -26.29 -17.06
CA ARG A 630 21.53 -25.47 -17.75
C ARG A 630 21.49 -24.13 -17.00
N GLN A 631 21.86 -23.03 -17.65
CA GLN A 631 21.60 -21.72 -17.08
C GLN A 631 20.08 -21.60 -16.93
N GLY A 632 19.60 -21.64 -15.68
CA GLY A 632 18.18 -21.47 -15.37
C GLY A 632 17.67 -20.15 -15.96
N GLY A 633 16.43 -20.14 -16.41
CA GLY A 633 15.85 -18.95 -17.03
C GLY A 633 15.78 -17.76 -16.07
N SER A 634 15.56 -16.57 -16.62
CA SER A 634 15.57 -15.31 -15.84
C SER A 634 14.56 -15.28 -14.69
N ILE A 635 13.38 -15.88 -14.84
CA ILE A 635 12.43 -16.03 -13.72
C ILE A 635 12.87 -17.20 -12.84
N ARG A 636 13.30 -16.91 -11.61
CA ARG A 636 13.88 -17.89 -10.67
C ARG A 636 12.89 -18.45 -9.67
N LEU A 637 11.89 -17.66 -9.31
CA LEU A 637 10.98 -17.98 -8.22
C LEU A 637 9.62 -17.31 -8.44
N LEU A 638 8.56 -18.08 -8.20
CA LEU A 638 7.19 -17.62 -8.08
C LEU A 638 6.71 -17.83 -6.64
N CYS A 639 6.26 -16.75 -6.01
CA CYS A 639 5.83 -16.72 -4.62
C CYS A 639 4.33 -16.46 -4.51
N HIS A 640 3.66 -17.26 -3.67
CA HIS A 640 2.22 -17.20 -3.43
C HIS A 640 1.85 -16.96 -1.97
N GLY A 641 0.70 -16.32 -1.77
CA GLY A 641 -0.07 -16.34 -0.50
C GLY A 641 -1.23 -17.32 -0.62
N HIS A 642 -2.41 -16.94 -0.11
CA HIS A 642 -3.73 -17.56 -0.29
C HIS A 642 -3.92 -18.95 0.32
N MET A 643 -2.88 -19.78 0.31
CA MET A 643 -2.85 -21.07 0.98
C MET A 643 -2.12 -20.92 2.31
N HIS A 644 -2.89 -20.92 3.39
CA HIS A 644 -2.46 -20.47 4.70
C HIS A 644 -1.66 -21.53 5.48
N VAL A 645 -1.73 -22.79 5.09
CA VAL A 645 -0.97 -23.91 5.68
C VAL A 645 -0.08 -24.63 4.67
N ASN A 646 0.16 -24.00 3.52
CA ASN A 646 1.19 -24.45 2.59
C ASN A 646 2.48 -23.69 2.84
N GLU A 647 3.56 -24.42 3.06
CA GLU A 647 4.91 -23.87 3.23
C GLU A 647 5.91 -24.41 2.21
N ASP A 648 5.46 -25.28 1.31
CA ASP A 648 6.38 -25.96 0.43
C ASP A 648 6.90 -25.09 -0.71
N CYS A 649 8.09 -25.45 -1.16
CA CYS A 649 8.71 -25.05 -2.42
C CYS A 649 8.81 -26.27 -3.32
N ARG A 650 8.34 -26.14 -4.56
CA ARG A 650 8.40 -27.20 -5.57
C ARG A 650 9.04 -26.65 -6.85
N ARG A 651 9.88 -27.46 -7.48
CA ARG A 651 10.31 -27.19 -8.85
C ARG A 651 9.42 -27.92 -9.83
N ILE A 652 8.88 -27.17 -10.79
CA ILE A 652 7.94 -27.65 -11.80
C ILE A 652 8.40 -27.07 -13.13
N ASP A 653 8.72 -27.95 -14.09
CA ASP A 653 9.24 -27.59 -15.41
C ASP A 653 10.42 -26.59 -15.35
N GLY A 654 11.29 -26.77 -14.36
CA GLY A 654 12.47 -25.92 -14.15
C GLY A 654 12.24 -24.65 -13.34
N VAL A 655 10.99 -24.31 -12.99
CA VAL A 655 10.62 -23.10 -12.24
C VAL A 655 10.30 -23.44 -10.78
N TRP A 656 10.86 -22.69 -9.84
CA TRP A 656 10.52 -22.84 -8.42
C TRP A 656 9.25 -22.06 -8.07
N ILE A 657 8.30 -22.75 -7.42
CA ILE A 657 7.06 -22.19 -6.90
C ILE A 657 7.01 -22.43 -5.39
N CYS A 658 6.80 -21.37 -4.62
CA CYS A 658 6.84 -21.43 -3.16
C CYS A 658 5.65 -20.70 -2.51
N PHE A 659 5.16 -21.24 -1.41
CA PHE A 659 4.14 -20.60 -0.56
C PHE A 659 4.75 -19.90 0.66
N ALA A 660 4.04 -18.90 1.19
CA ALA A 660 4.50 -18.06 2.31
C ALA A 660 4.52 -18.75 3.68
N GLY A 661 3.63 -19.73 3.92
CA GLY A 661 3.56 -20.50 5.16
C GLY A 661 2.67 -19.94 6.28
N GLY A 662 1.73 -19.03 6.01
CA GLY A 662 0.76 -18.57 7.02
C GLY A 662 1.37 -17.71 8.13
N SER A 663 1.51 -16.41 7.86
CA SER A 663 2.29 -15.47 8.67
C SER A 663 1.51 -14.82 9.84
N SER A 664 0.31 -15.32 10.16
CA SER A 664 -0.60 -14.69 11.11
C SER A 664 -1.45 -15.68 11.89
N PHE A 665 -1.81 -15.32 13.12
CA PHE A 665 -2.82 -16.02 13.92
C PHE A 665 -4.25 -15.59 13.60
N ALA A 666 -4.46 -14.52 12.85
CA ALA A 666 -5.77 -14.12 12.36
C ALA A 666 -6.13 -14.79 11.02
N GLY A 667 -5.13 -15.25 10.26
CA GLY A 667 -5.33 -16.07 9.06
C GLY A 667 -5.76 -17.51 9.41
N TYR A 668 -6.40 -18.19 8.45
CA TYR A 668 -6.74 -19.62 8.63
C TYR A 668 -5.48 -20.43 8.96
N GLY A 669 -5.63 -21.50 9.72
CA GLY A 669 -4.52 -22.33 10.14
C GLY A 669 -4.90 -23.80 10.23
N LEU A 670 -4.06 -24.55 10.92
CA LEU A 670 -4.30 -25.96 11.22
C LEU A 670 -3.70 -26.24 12.61
N ALA A 671 -4.44 -26.96 13.45
CA ALA A 671 -3.93 -27.39 14.75
C ALA A 671 -2.61 -28.18 14.57
N GLY A 672 -1.60 -27.83 15.36
CA GLY A 672 -0.23 -28.36 15.22
C GLY A 672 0.64 -27.69 14.14
N PHE A 673 0.08 -26.86 13.25
CA PHE A 673 0.85 -26.11 12.27
C PHE A 673 1.31 -24.76 12.86
N ARG A 674 2.62 -24.65 13.09
CA ARG A 674 3.22 -23.39 13.59
C ARG A 674 3.23 -22.31 12.51
N ARG A 675 2.90 -21.07 12.91
CA ARG A 675 2.91 -19.91 12.01
C ARG A 675 4.31 -19.63 11.50
N ARG A 676 4.45 -19.25 10.23
CA ARG A 676 5.76 -19.00 9.62
C ARG A 676 5.70 -18.00 8.47
N SER A 677 6.86 -17.50 8.11
CA SER A 677 7.04 -16.53 7.02
C SER A 677 8.29 -16.87 6.24
N ARG A 678 8.20 -16.75 4.91
CA ARG A 678 9.29 -17.02 4.00
C ARG A 678 10.23 -15.83 3.88
N VAL A 679 11.52 -16.13 3.88
CA VAL A 679 12.58 -15.20 3.55
C VAL A 679 13.20 -15.64 2.22
N VAL A 680 13.47 -14.69 1.34
CA VAL A 680 14.21 -14.90 0.10
C VAL A 680 15.42 -13.99 0.10
N GLU A 681 16.61 -14.56 -0.07
CA GLU A 681 17.87 -13.86 -0.18
C GLU A 681 18.43 -14.02 -1.58
N LEU A 682 18.58 -12.89 -2.26
CA LEU A 682 19.38 -12.76 -3.45
C LEU A 682 20.82 -12.51 -3.01
N SER A 683 21.75 -13.35 -3.43
CA SER A 683 23.19 -13.17 -3.18
C SER A 683 23.95 -13.23 -4.49
N GLN A 684 25.22 -12.83 -4.46
CA GLN A 684 26.04 -12.68 -5.68
C GLN A 684 25.31 -11.81 -6.71
N TRP A 685 24.77 -10.67 -6.27
CA TRP A 685 24.09 -9.71 -7.15
C TRP A 685 22.84 -10.30 -7.86
N GLY A 686 22.22 -11.31 -7.22
CA GLY A 686 21.02 -11.99 -7.70
C GLY A 686 21.28 -13.27 -8.48
N ASP A 687 22.53 -13.65 -8.75
CA ASP A 687 22.85 -14.92 -9.43
C ASP A 687 22.48 -16.14 -8.60
N VAL A 688 22.45 -15.99 -7.27
CA VAL A 688 22.11 -17.07 -6.34
C VAL A 688 20.87 -16.67 -5.53
N VAL A 689 19.83 -17.50 -5.58
CA VAL A 689 18.61 -17.31 -4.79
C VAL A 689 18.53 -18.41 -3.72
N ARG A 690 18.45 -17.99 -2.46
CA ARG A 690 18.25 -18.86 -1.31
C ARG A 690 16.95 -18.50 -0.63
N THR A 691 16.22 -19.49 -0.11
CA THR A 691 15.02 -19.25 0.69
C THR A 691 14.98 -20.13 1.93
N TRP A 692 14.34 -19.64 2.99
CA TRP A 692 14.07 -20.37 4.24
C TRP A 692 12.82 -19.80 4.90
N HIS A 693 12.33 -20.45 5.96
CA HIS A 693 11.29 -19.89 6.81
C HIS A 693 11.80 -19.43 8.16
N ARG A 694 11.12 -18.43 8.70
CA ARG A 694 11.05 -18.15 10.13
C ARG A 694 9.78 -18.72 10.70
N VAL A 695 9.87 -19.43 11.80
CA VAL A 695 8.75 -20.13 12.42
C VAL A 695 8.50 -19.55 13.81
N GLU A 696 7.24 -19.55 14.21
CA GLU A 696 6.79 -19.23 15.56
C GLU A 696 7.60 -19.99 16.62
N GLY A 697 8.03 -19.24 17.64
CA GLY A 697 8.63 -19.81 18.85
C GLY A 697 10.05 -20.33 18.69
N THR A 698 10.69 -20.13 17.52
CA THR A 698 12.09 -20.52 17.29
C THR A 698 12.89 -19.40 16.60
N PRO A 699 14.15 -19.18 17.02
CA PRO A 699 15.07 -18.28 16.34
C PRO A 699 15.77 -18.95 15.14
N GLU A 700 15.51 -20.22 14.86
CA GLU A 700 16.19 -20.98 13.81
C GLU A 700 15.64 -20.64 12.41
N ARG A 701 16.43 -20.94 11.38
CA ARG A 701 15.98 -20.99 9.99
C ARG A 701 15.60 -22.42 9.69
N VAL A 702 14.44 -22.62 9.07
CA VAL A 702 13.99 -23.96 8.66
C VAL A 702 13.78 -24.00 7.15
N ASP A 703 13.81 -25.21 6.59
CA ASP A 703 13.57 -25.46 5.17
C ASP A 703 14.43 -24.61 4.24
N GLU A 704 15.69 -24.39 4.63
CA GLU A 704 16.65 -23.69 3.81
C GLU A 704 16.89 -24.44 2.50
N LEU A 705 16.74 -23.73 1.39
CA LEU A 705 16.80 -24.26 0.03
C LEU A 705 17.56 -23.29 -0.87
N LEU A 706 18.47 -23.84 -1.67
CA LEU A 706 19.16 -23.16 -2.75
C LEU A 706 18.41 -23.40 -4.05
N LEU A 707 17.95 -22.33 -4.71
CA LEU A 707 17.19 -22.40 -5.96
C LEU A 707 18.18 -22.26 -7.13
N SER A 708 18.89 -23.34 -7.47
CA SER A 708 19.86 -23.39 -8.58
C SER A 708 19.21 -23.62 -9.95
#